data_AF-A0A8J4UEI4-F1
#
_entry.id   AF-A0A8J4UEI4-F1
#
_cell.length_a   1.000
_cell.length_b   1.000
_cell.length_c   1.000
_cell.angle_alpha   90.00
_cell.angle_beta   90.00
_cell.angle_gamma   90.00
#
_symmetry.space_group_name_H-M   'P 1'
#
loop_
_entity.id
_entity.type
_entity.pdbx_description
1 polymer ?
#
loop_
_entity_poly.entity_id
_entity_poly.type
_entity_poly.pdbx_seq_one_letter_code
_entity_poly.pdbx_strand_id
1 'polypeptide(L)'
;MNNISQLPSNAFAELHFLEELRLAGNNLTDIPKDAFDGLVNLKTLMLQNNQLREVPREAFKSLQNLHSLRLDANHISRVPQDCFEGLFSLRHLWLDDNALTEVPVDALSPLSSLQAMTFALNKITHIPDRAFANLSNLVVLHLNNNRVLSLGKQSFDGLQSLETLDLNYNCLEEFPIAIRTLRTLKELGFHNNNIKSIPEHAFIGNPSLLTIFFYDNPIQFVGQSAFQHLPELRTLSLNGAADITQFPDLTGTHSLERLAITGARITSLPSSMCEQLPNLQILDLSYNLIQSLPSLQGCKKIQKIDLHHNQIHELTADTFRGLPLLKSLGLAWNKLCSVDPLSFAELPALTKLDLTSNHLSSLPVVEMHVLTHLKLAGNIDLQELIPVERFPRLRVMEMPYAFQCCAFLTCEKHMISWEKEKNSSNDVRRKDGVASSTGDHEFEDLFPDPEDDSVSHLSIQCSPSPGPFQPCLYLFESWLIRCGVWIVAIVSLISNAMVMVSVFLSPTFLSPVKLLVGLLALVNSLTGLCSGVMALVDALTFGSFAKYGANWESSTSCKLTGFVMVFASETSVFLLTVAAVERSFSVHNGKAALDYRASKAMVKLAVPFCFILGLVVTSLPLLHITDYGTSSLCLPVPLGENSGLGLMVVQVLVNSLCYLVMTVTYTCLYCSLEKGEHDKLWDCSMIRHVAWLLFANCVLYFPVAFLSFSALLKISAVGPDVIKSVLLVVVPLPACLNPLLYVLFNPHFKEDLGLLFRHTQVTLLRNQHLSLASLDSDDAEKQSCDSTQALVSFTSLNKQPTCLAQDPKPHHFTVHCVSALLRATDAHHRLLKKCLKMMTDIIVLCFTLAVSLSFWIISLALSSYSGTLKPVSPWRWLFSVLVPLVITSRAWKKKSLDVGGCLGALLVGFVLTLANTSFLAALFAFFITSSKLTRWKGAIKKRIDSEYKEGGQRNWIQVFCNGGVPTELALLYMIEVGPGEIPIDFSMQYTASWMSLSLLGSLACSTGDTWASEVGPVLSKSRPRLITTWNEVPAGTNGGVTMVGLVASLLGGATVGTAYFISQLLMISDLHLAAPQWPIVVYGAAAGLLGSLLDSLLGAVMQYS
;
A
#
# COMPACT_ATOMS: atom_id res chain seq x y z
N MET A 1 46.27 32.06 -20.43
CA MET A 1 47.54 31.48 -19.93
C MET A 1 48.58 31.70 -21.01
N ASN A 2 49.80 32.03 -20.63
CA ASN A 2 50.95 32.06 -21.55
C ASN A 2 51.89 30.89 -21.18
N ASN A 3 53.00 30.73 -21.90
CA ASN A 3 54.01 29.70 -21.60
C ASN A 3 55.39 30.35 -21.38
N ILE A 4 55.44 31.43 -20.61
CA ILE A 4 56.70 32.08 -20.22
C ILE A 4 57.34 31.23 -19.13
N SER A 5 58.51 30.68 -19.40
CA SER A 5 59.28 29.87 -18.44
C SER A 5 60.38 30.65 -17.71
N GLN A 6 60.88 31.73 -18.33
CA GLN A 6 61.91 32.62 -17.79
C GLN A 6 61.65 34.06 -18.24
N LEU A 7 62.06 35.03 -17.42
CA LEU A 7 62.16 36.44 -17.79
C LEU A 7 63.64 36.79 -18.07
N PRO A 8 63.95 37.65 -19.05
CA PRO A 8 65.30 38.20 -19.19
C PRO A 8 65.58 39.25 -18.10
N SER A 9 66.86 39.52 -17.82
CA SER A 9 67.26 40.70 -17.05
C SER A 9 66.79 41.99 -17.74
N ASN A 10 66.39 43.00 -16.97
CA ASN A 10 65.88 44.30 -17.46
C ASN A 10 64.65 44.19 -18.38
N ALA A 11 63.86 43.12 -18.27
CA ALA A 11 62.72 42.82 -19.16
C ALA A 11 61.73 43.98 -19.36
N PHE A 12 61.58 44.84 -18.35
CA PHE A 12 60.58 45.91 -18.31
C PHE A 12 61.18 47.30 -18.03
N ALA A 13 62.50 47.47 -18.18
CA ALA A 13 63.24 48.66 -17.70
C ALA A 13 62.68 50.02 -18.16
N GLU A 14 62.24 50.12 -19.42
CA GLU A 14 61.70 51.35 -20.01
C GLU A 14 60.22 51.63 -19.65
N LEU A 15 59.53 50.70 -18.95
CA LEU A 15 58.07 50.76 -18.72
C LEU A 15 57.70 51.54 -17.46
N HIS A 16 58.30 52.73 -17.28
CA HIS A 16 58.16 53.55 -16.06
C HIS A 16 56.72 53.93 -15.67
N PHE A 17 55.77 53.89 -16.60
CA PHE A 17 54.35 54.21 -16.36
C PHE A 17 53.47 52.99 -16.02
N LEU A 18 54.04 51.77 -15.94
CA LEU A 18 53.28 50.55 -15.71
C LEU A 18 52.80 50.44 -14.25
N GLU A 19 51.49 50.52 -14.02
CA GLU A 19 50.90 50.40 -12.68
C GLU A 19 50.50 48.95 -12.31
N GLU A 20 50.25 48.08 -13.28
CA GLU A 20 49.86 46.68 -13.07
C GLU A 20 50.57 45.73 -14.04
N LEU A 21 51.17 44.66 -13.52
CA LEU A 21 51.87 43.62 -14.28
C LEU A 21 51.29 42.24 -13.96
N ARG A 22 50.73 41.57 -14.98
CA ARG A 22 50.16 40.22 -14.88
C ARG A 22 51.02 39.18 -15.57
N LEU A 23 51.65 38.32 -14.76
CA LEU A 23 52.48 37.18 -15.16
C LEU A 23 51.91 35.84 -14.64
N ALA A 24 50.67 35.85 -14.14
CA ALA A 24 49.98 34.68 -13.63
C ALA A 24 49.62 33.65 -14.71
N GLY A 25 49.60 32.37 -14.36
CA GLY A 25 49.28 31.28 -15.30
C GLY A 25 50.37 31.11 -16.37
N ASN A 26 51.60 30.88 -15.90
CA ASN A 26 52.83 30.68 -16.68
C ASN A 26 53.68 29.56 -16.04
N ASN A 27 54.89 29.32 -16.56
CA ASN A 27 55.81 28.29 -16.09
C ASN A 27 57.09 28.89 -15.47
N LEU A 28 56.99 30.07 -14.84
CA LEU A 28 58.14 30.73 -14.21
C LEU A 28 58.65 29.91 -13.02
N THR A 29 59.89 29.42 -13.09
CA THR A 29 60.54 28.68 -11.98
C THR A 29 61.42 29.55 -11.10
N ASP A 30 61.88 30.69 -11.62
CA ASP A 30 62.77 31.66 -10.98
C ASP A 30 62.58 33.05 -11.62
N ILE A 31 63.00 34.11 -10.93
CA ILE A 31 62.91 35.51 -11.39
C ILE A 31 64.25 36.23 -11.16
N PRO A 32 64.94 36.71 -12.22
CA PRO A 32 66.18 37.47 -12.07
C PRO A 32 66.01 38.71 -11.18
N LYS A 33 67.02 39.02 -10.39
CA LYS A 33 67.05 40.21 -9.51
C LYS A 33 66.77 41.53 -10.27
N ASP A 34 67.23 41.64 -11.51
CA ASP A 34 67.09 42.84 -12.34
C ASP A 34 65.84 42.79 -13.25
N ALA A 35 64.90 41.87 -13.02
CA ALA A 35 63.77 41.66 -13.94
C ALA A 35 62.70 42.76 -13.89
N PHE A 36 62.48 43.37 -12.72
CA PHE A 36 61.44 44.38 -12.48
C PHE A 36 61.99 45.79 -12.27
N ASP A 37 63.28 46.01 -12.47
CA ASP A 37 63.87 47.35 -12.41
C ASP A 37 63.24 48.30 -13.44
N GLY A 38 63.23 49.60 -13.11
CA GLY A 38 62.55 50.63 -13.91
C GLY A 38 61.05 50.75 -13.68
N LEU A 39 60.38 49.76 -13.06
CA LEU A 39 58.93 49.74 -12.79
C LEU A 39 58.52 50.58 -11.56
N VAL A 40 59.01 51.82 -11.48
CA VAL A 40 58.88 52.69 -10.29
C VAL A 40 57.45 53.04 -9.88
N ASN A 41 56.47 52.95 -10.79
CA ASN A 41 55.05 53.24 -10.52
C ASN A 41 54.18 51.97 -10.35
N LEU A 42 54.77 50.78 -10.30
CA LEU A 42 54.03 49.52 -10.19
C LEU A 42 53.31 49.41 -8.84
N LYS A 43 51.99 49.24 -8.89
CA LYS A 43 51.10 49.08 -7.72
C LYS A 43 50.66 47.63 -7.53
N THR A 44 50.53 46.86 -8.61
CA THR A 44 50.03 45.47 -8.57
C THR A 44 50.92 44.53 -9.38
N LEU A 45 51.43 43.48 -8.75
CA LEU A 45 52.21 42.42 -9.38
C LEU A 45 51.56 41.06 -9.14
N MET A 46 51.20 40.38 -10.22
CA MET A 46 50.52 39.08 -10.20
C MET A 46 51.41 37.97 -10.76
N LEU A 47 51.92 37.11 -9.87
CA LEU A 47 52.78 35.96 -10.17
C LEU A 47 52.15 34.60 -9.81
N GLN A 48 50.87 34.58 -9.48
CA GLN A 48 50.18 33.35 -9.05
C GLN A 48 50.00 32.30 -10.15
N ASN A 49 49.87 31.03 -9.78
CA ASN A 49 49.81 29.90 -10.73
C ASN A 49 51.06 29.89 -11.65
N ASN A 50 52.21 29.67 -11.01
CA ASN A 50 53.54 29.54 -11.60
C ASN A 50 54.27 28.35 -10.93
N GLN A 51 55.60 28.25 -11.10
CA GLN A 51 56.42 27.12 -10.65
C GLN A 51 57.53 27.56 -9.67
N LEU A 52 57.35 28.69 -8.98
CA LEU A 52 58.32 29.28 -8.06
C LEU A 52 58.49 28.38 -6.82
N ARG A 53 59.74 28.20 -6.35
CA ARG A 53 60.07 27.31 -5.21
C ARG A 53 60.59 28.03 -3.96
N GLU A 54 61.12 29.23 -4.13
CA GLU A 54 61.39 30.19 -3.06
C GLU A 54 60.99 31.59 -3.55
N VAL A 55 60.75 32.53 -2.62
CA VAL A 55 60.46 33.93 -2.97
C VAL A 55 61.75 34.59 -3.51
N PRO A 56 61.72 35.27 -4.68
CA PRO A 56 62.90 35.92 -5.25
C PRO A 56 63.59 36.90 -4.29
N ARG A 57 64.89 36.71 -4.07
CA ARG A 57 65.66 37.38 -2.99
C ARG A 57 65.81 38.89 -3.14
N GLU A 58 65.95 39.37 -4.36
CA GLU A 58 66.29 40.78 -4.64
C GLU A 58 65.33 41.44 -5.65
N ALA A 59 64.54 40.64 -6.39
CA ALA A 59 63.78 41.12 -7.56
C ALA A 59 62.68 42.14 -7.24
N PHE A 60 62.24 42.25 -5.99
CA PHE A 60 61.21 43.20 -5.59
C PHE A 60 61.76 44.50 -4.98
N LYS A 61 63.08 44.61 -4.78
CA LYS A 61 63.71 45.66 -3.95
C LYS A 61 63.57 47.09 -4.51
N SER A 62 63.33 47.23 -5.82
CA SER A 62 63.07 48.50 -6.49
C SER A 62 61.59 48.93 -6.51
N LEU A 63 60.66 48.07 -6.10
CA LEU A 63 59.21 48.26 -6.25
C LEU A 63 58.56 49.04 -5.09
N GLN A 64 59.09 50.22 -4.78
CA GLN A 64 58.71 51.03 -3.60
C GLN A 64 57.22 51.42 -3.54
N ASN A 65 56.55 51.53 -4.70
CA ASN A 65 55.13 51.87 -4.82
C ASN A 65 54.20 50.65 -4.89
N LEU A 66 54.69 49.43 -4.72
CA LEU A 66 53.87 48.22 -4.81
C LEU A 66 52.88 48.14 -3.64
N HIS A 67 51.60 47.98 -3.97
CA HIS A 67 50.48 47.86 -3.03
C HIS A 67 49.96 46.42 -2.91
N SER A 68 50.12 45.62 -3.96
CA SER A 68 49.55 44.27 -4.12
C SER A 68 50.58 43.32 -4.75
N LEU A 69 50.92 42.24 -4.03
CA LEU A 69 51.86 41.20 -4.49
C LEU A 69 51.23 39.81 -4.35
N ARG A 70 50.87 39.19 -5.47
CA ARG A 70 50.33 37.82 -5.52
C ARG A 70 51.40 36.80 -5.88
N LEU A 71 51.66 35.89 -4.95
CA LEU A 71 52.58 34.75 -5.07
C LEU A 71 51.87 33.41 -4.78
N ASP A 72 50.53 33.43 -4.74
CA ASP A 72 49.68 32.28 -4.46
C ASP A 72 49.71 31.19 -5.55
N ALA A 73 49.20 29.99 -5.24
CA ALA A 73 49.18 28.84 -6.16
C ALA A 73 50.55 28.59 -6.81
N ASN A 74 51.57 28.36 -5.99
CA ASN A 74 52.95 28.13 -6.41
C ASN A 74 53.54 26.93 -5.63
N HIS A 75 54.86 26.75 -5.65
CA HIS A 75 55.55 25.68 -4.92
C HIS A 75 56.53 26.25 -3.88
N ILE A 76 56.25 27.45 -3.38
CA ILE A 76 57.13 28.21 -2.48
C ILE A 76 57.22 27.49 -1.14
N SER A 77 58.42 27.03 -0.84
CA SER A 77 58.76 26.32 0.40
C SER A 77 59.67 27.15 1.32
N ARG A 78 60.14 28.30 0.85
CA ARG A 78 61.07 29.21 1.55
C ARG A 78 60.80 30.67 1.19
N VAL A 79 60.87 31.53 2.19
CA VAL A 79 60.82 32.99 2.05
C VAL A 79 62.12 33.55 2.63
N PRO A 80 63.05 34.06 1.81
CA PRO A 80 64.31 34.61 2.32
C PRO A 80 64.07 35.87 3.16
N GLN A 81 64.81 36.02 4.26
CA GLN A 81 64.68 37.14 5.21
C GLN A 81 64.63 38.54 4.58
N ASP A 82 65.38 38.79 3.51
CA ASP A 82 65.52 40.12 2.91
C ASP A 82 64.60 40.36 1.69
N CYS A 83 63.80 39.36 1.27
CA CYS A 83 63.11 39.38 -0.04
C CYS A 83 62.00 40.43 -0.19
N PHE A 84 61.53 41.02 0.91
CA PHE A 84 60.53 42.09 0.93
C PHE A 84 61.10 43.46 1.37
N GLU A 85 62.43 43.59 1.48
CA GLU A 85 63.08 44.88 1.74
C GLU A 85 62.76 45.88 0.61
N GLY A 86 62.35 47.10 0.99
CA GLY A 86 61.98 48.15 0.03
C GLY A 86 60.48 48.24 -0.29
N LEU A 87 59.67 47.24 0.05
CA LEU A 87 58.22 47.19 -0.23
C LEU A 87 57.37 48.02 0.75
N PHE A 88 57.77 49.26 1.02
CA PHE A 88 57.19 50.13 2.06
C PHE A 88 55.71 50.48 1.82
N SER A 89 55.21 50.40 0.59
CA SER A 89 53.80 50.69 0.25
C SER A 89 52.87 49.47 0.27
N LEU A 90 53.39 48.26 0.57
CA LEU A 90 52.65 47.02 0.38
C LEU A 90 51.50 46.89 1.38
N ARG A 91 50.29 46.64 0.86
CA ARG A 91 49.06 46.50 1.66
C ARG A 91 48.46 45.11 1.59
N HIS A 92 48.69 44.38 0.50
CA HIS A 92 48.11 43.07 0.28
C HIS A 92 49.18 42.07 -0.20
N LEU A 93 49.34 40.96 0.55
CA LEU A 93 50.29 39.89 0.25
C LEU A 93 49.57 38.53 0.26
N TRP A 94 49.64 37.84 -0.88
CA TRP A 94 49.06 36.50 -1.04
C TRP A 94 50.18 35.47 -1.19
N LEU A 95 50.26 34.54 -0.23
CA LEU A 95 51.18 33.40 -0.20
C LEU A 95 50.41 32.09 0.04
N ASP A 96 49.12 32.06 -0.27
CA ASP A 96 48.25 30.89 -0.18
C ASP A 96 48.51 29.84 -1.27
N ASP A 97 48.04 28.61 -1.06
CA ASP A 97 48.27 27.42 -1.91
C ASP A 97 49.75 27.25 -2.29
N ASN A 98 50.54 26.92 -1.28
CA ASN A 98 52.00 26.85 -1.34
C ASN A 98 52.56 25.75 -0.41
N ALA A 99 53.87 25.73 -0.18
CA ALA A 99 54.57 24.68 0.56
C ALA A 99 55.27 25.17 1.85
N LEU A 100 54.86 26.31 2.41
CA LEU A 100 55.45 26.89 3.61
C LEU A 100 55.19 26.01 4.84
N THR A 101 56.22 25.76 5.65
CA THR A 101 56.16 24.95 6.88
C THR A 101 56.17 25.78 8.17
N GLU A 102 56.48 27.07 8.08
CA GLU A 102 56.62 28.01 9.20
C GLU A 102 56.25 29.43 8.75
N VAL A 103 55.98 30.33 9.70
CA VAL A 103 55.74 31.75 9.42
C VAL A 103 57.09 32.45 9.20
N PRO A 104 57.29 33.19 8.10
CA PRO A 104 58.58 33.82 7.77
C PRO A 104 58.79 35.15 8.50
N VAL A 105 58.91 35.10 9.83
CA VAL A 105 58.89 36.26 10.74
C VAL A 105 59.84 37.39 10.31
N ASP A 106 61.10 37.09 10.01
CA ASP A 106 62.10 38.11 9.66
C ASP A 106 61.74 38.83 8.34
N ALA A 107 61.22 38.12 7.34
CA ALA A 107 60.81 38.69 6.06
C ALA A 107 59.55 39.56 6.15
N LEU A 108 58.70 39.34 7.16
CA LEU A 108 57.52 40.17 7.43
C LEU A 108 57.86 41.44 8.22
N SER A 109 58.99 41.46 8.93
CA SER A 109 59.46 42.57 9.76
C SER A 109 59.40 43.98 9.11
N PRO A 110 59.77 44.19 7.82
CA PRO A 110 59.68 45.52 7.18
C PRO A 110 58.27 45.92 6.71
N LEU A 111 57.28 45.01 6.67
CA LEU A 111 55.98 45.23 6.02
C LEU A 111 54.96 45.94 6.92
N SER A 112 55.36 47.02 7.59
CA SER A 112 54.50 47.74 8.55
C SER A 112 53.24 48.37 7.95
N SER A 113 53.19 48.59 6.63
CA SER A 113 52.03 49.09 5.87
C SER A 113 50.98 48.04 5.50
N LEU A 114 51.24 46.75 5.79
CA LEU A 114 50.40 45.64 5.34
C LEU A 114 49.02 45.66 6.02
N GLN A 115 47.95 45.44 5.23
CA GLN A 115 46.55 45.53 5.64
C GLN A 115 45.81 44.19 5.53
N ALA A 116 46.13 43.36 4.53
CA ALA A 116 45.65 41.98 4.42
C ALA A 116 46.78 41.02 4.04
N MET A 117 46.81 39.85 4.68
CA MET A 117 47.79 38.81 4.44
C MET A 117 47.14 37.43 4.52
N THR A 118 47.51 36.54 3.60
CA THR A 118 47.05 35.15 3.62
C THR A 118 48.20 34.17 3.44
N PHE A 119 48.23 33.18 4.35
CA PHE A 119 49.06 31.98 4.31
C PHE A 119 48.18 30.73 4.19
N ALA A 120 46.96 30.86 3.67
CA ALA A 120 46.00 29.76 3.55
C ALA A 120 46.55 28.58 2.73
N LEU A 121 46.04 27.35 2.91
CA LEU A 121 46.43 26.18 2.10
C LEU A 121 47.96 25.96 2.07
N ASN A 122 48.59 26.01 3.25
CA ASN A 122 50.03 25.75 3.41
C ASN A 122 50.24 24.57 4.40
N LYS A 123 51.46 24.41 4.92
CA LYS A 123 51.87 23.29 5.78
C LYS A 123 52.42 23.79 7.12
N ILE A 124 52.03 24.99 7.54
CA ILE A 124 52.51 25.64 8.77
C ILE A 124 52.03 24.82 9.98
N THR A 125 52.96 24.40 10.83
CA THR A 125 52.66 23.54 12.01
C THR A 125 52.63 24.27 13.35
N HIS A 126 53.29 25.43 13.44
CA HIS A 126 53.40 26.22 14.66
C HIS A 126 53.53 27.71 14.32
N ILE A 127 53.01 28.58 15.19
CA ILE A 127 53.20 30.04 15.10
C ILE A 127 53.92 30.49 16.38
N PRO A 128 55.18 30.97 16.29
CA PRO A 128 55.95 31.38 17.46
C PRO A 128 55.44 32.68 18.08
N ASP A 129 55.89 32.98 19.30
CA ASP A 129 55.64 34.28 19.93
C ASP A 129 56.18 35.44 19.06
N ARG A 130 55.43 36.53 18.97
CA ARG A 130 55.76 37.76 18.22
C ARG A 130 55.94 37.59 16.70
N ALA A 131 55.40 36.51 16.11
CA ALA A 131 55.51 36.21 14.68
C ALA A 131 55.07 37.35 13.73
N PHE A 132 54.21 38.25 14.20
CA PHE A 132 53.65 39.36 13.42
C PHE A 132 53.88 40.75 14.05
N ALA A 133 54.87 40.90 14.94
CA ALA A 133 54.98 42.05 15.85
C ALA A 133 55.03 43.44 15.21
N ASN A 134 55.53 43.55 13.97
CA ASN A 134 55.65 44.83 13.26
C ASN A 134 54.43 45.18 12.39
N LEU A 135 53.49 44.24 12.19
CA LEU A 135 52.35 44.37 11.27
C LEU A 135 51.16 45.13 11.90
N SER A 136 51.45 46.29 12.48
CA SER A 136 50.47 47.07 13.28
C SER A 136 49.23 47.55 12.52
N ASN A 137 49.34 47.73 11.19
CA ASN A 137 48.23 48.13 10.30
C ASN A 137 47.44 46.94 9.73
N LEU A 138 47.78 45.70 10.08
CA LEU A 138 47.12 44.51 9.52
C LEU A 138 45.69 44.39 10.06
N VAL A 139 44.73 44.29 9.14
CA VAL A 139 43.28 44.20 9.41
C VAL A 139 42.79 42.76 9.23
N VAL A 140 43.32 42.03 8.25
CA VAL A 140 42.91 40.67 7.89
C VAL A 140 44.11 39.73 7.86
N LEU A 141 44.00 38.61 8.59
CA LEU A 141 45.01 37.54 8.62
C LEU A 141 44.34 36.17 8.42
N HIS A 142 44.64 35.52 7.28
CA HIS A 142 44.19 34.15 7.00
C HIS A 142 45.32 33.14 7.17
N LEU A 143 45.09 32.13 8.02
CA LEU A 143 45.99 31.02 8.36
C LEU A 143 45.26 29.67 8.24
N ASN A 144 44.11 29.64 7.57
CA ASN A 144 43.27 28.48 7.42
C ASN A 144 43.84 27.40 6.48
N ASN A 145 43.30 26.19 6.56
CA ASN A 145 43.77 25.04 5.77
C ASN A 145 45.30 24.82 5.91
N ASN A 146 45.79 24.89 7.14
CA ASN A 146 47.18 24.62 7.50
C ASN A 146 47.26 23.37 8.39
N ARG A 147 48.34 23.22 9.17
CA ARG A 147 48.56 22.09 10.08
C ARG A 147 48.90 22.57 11.48
N VAL A 148 48.43 23.77 11.85
CA VAL A 148 48.84 24.45 13.09
C VAL A 148 48.34 23.63 14.28
N LEU A 149 49.28 23.05 15.02
CA LEU A 149 49.02 22.24 16.20
C LEU A 149 49.01 23.10 17.47
N SER A 150 49.87 24.13 17.51
CA SER A 150 50.05 25.00 18.68
C SER A 150 50.46 26.42 18.30
N LEU A 151 50.13 27.36 19.19
CA LEU A 151 50.40 28.79 19.05
C LEU A 151 51.21 29.28 20.25
N GLY A 152 52.17 30.18 20.02
CA GLY A 152 52.80 30.96 21.09
C GLY A 152 51.77 31.83 21.82
N LYS A 153 51.95 32.05 23.13
CA LYS A 153 51.03 32.82 23.98
C LYS A 153 50.98 34.32 23.64
N GLN A 154 52.00 34.80 22.94
CA GLN A 154 52.16 36.16 22.40
C GLN A 154 52.32 36.13 20.87
N SER A 155 51.85 35.09 20.18
CA SER A 155 52.01 34.92 18.72
C SER A 155 51.42 36.07 17.89
N PHE A 156 50.29 36.62 18.34
CA PHE A 156 49.60 37.74 17.69
C PHE A 156 49.92 39.12 18.28
N ASP A 157 50.84 39.22 19.26
CA ASP A 157 51.20 40.49 19.88
C ASP A 157 51.87 41.43 18.86
N GLY A 158 51.25 42.59 18.65
CA GLY A 158 51.64 43.61 17.67
C GLY A 158 50.55 43.93 16.64
N LEU A 159 49.60 43.01 16.44
CA LEU A 159 48.46 43.16 15.52
C LEU A 159 47.36 44.08 16.06
N GLN A 160 47.67 45.37 16.19
CA GLN A 160 46.81 46.37 16.85
C GLN A 160 45.52 46.73 16.06
N SER A 161 45.52 46.52 14.74
CA SER A 161 44.41 46.89 13.85
C SER A 161 43.58 45.70 13.36
N LEU A 162 43.82 44.48 13.88
CA LEU A 162 43.24 43.26 13.31
C LEU A 162 41.75 43.13 13.61
N GLU A 163 40.95 43.01 12.56
CA GLU A 163 39.49 42.85 12.64
C GLU A 163 39.03 41.43 12.29
N THR A 164 39.73 40.73 11.39
CA THR A 164 39.43 39.34 10.99
C THR A 164 40.64 38.43 11.17
N LEU A 165 40.48 37.34 11.91
CA LEU A 165 41.47 36.27 12.08
C LEU A 165 40.84 34.92 11.70
N ASP A 166 41.40 34.25 10.70
CA ASP A 166 40.96 32.92 10.27
C ASP A 166 42.01 31.83 10.58
N LEU A 167 41.68 30.93 11.51
CA LEU A 167 42.43 29.71 11.89
C LEU A 167 41.66 28.42 11.54
N ASN A 168 40.61 28.49 10.71
CA ASN A 168 39.76 27.35 10.34
C ASN A 168 40.55 26.23 9.65
N TYR A 169 40.10 24.98 9.73
CA TYR A 169 40.78 23.82 9.12
C TYR A 169 42.26 23.72 9.51
N ASN A 170 42.52 23.55 10.81
CA ASN A 170 43.84 23.37 11.40
C ASN A 170 43.83 22.19 12.38
N CYS A 171 44.86 22.06 13.22
CA CYS A 171 45.02 20.94 14.14
C CYS A 171 45.04 21.35 15.63
N LEU A 172 44.57 22.57 15.97
CA LEU A 172 44.65 23.13 17.32
C LEU A 172 43.94 22.23 18.33
N GLU A 173 44.65 21.78 19.37
CA GLU A 173 44.07 20.99 20.47
C GLU A 173 43.57 21.83 21.65
N GLU A 174 44.10 23.06 21.80
CA GLU A 174 43.79 24.00 22.88
C GLU A 174 43.20 25.31 22.33
N PHE A 175 42.41 26.00 23.15
CA PHE A 175 41.86 27.32 22.83
C PHE A 175 42.98 28.36 22.61
N PRO A 176 42.92 29.20 21.55
CA PRO A 176 43.99 30.13 21.19
C PRO A 176 44.05 31.36 22.10
N ILE A 177 44.53 31.20 23.35
CA ILE A 177 44.62 32.27 24.39
C ILE A 177 45.31 33.56 23.89
N ALA A 178 46.21 33.45 22.90
CA ALA A 178 46.89 34.57 22.26
C ALA A 178 45.96 35.61 21.62
N ILE A 179 44.70 35.28 21.30
CA ILE A 179 43.73 36.27 20.77
C ILE A 179 43.46 37.42 21.75
N ARG A 180 43.75 37.25 23.05
CA ARG A 180 43.41 38.21 24.11
C ARG A 180 44.00 39.62 23.92
N THR A 181 45.03 39.79 23.08
CA THR A 181 45.61 41.10 22.76
C THR A 181 44.94 41.81 21.56
N LEU A 182 44.08 41.11 20.81
CA LEU A 182 43.39 41.59 19.59
C LEU A 182 42.08 42.34 19.92
N ARG A 183 42.21 43.56 20.46
CA ARG A 183 41.07 44.37 20.95
C ARG A 183 40.07 44.80 19.88
N THR A 184 40.56 44.93 18.65
CA THR A 184 39.83 45.34 17.44
C THR A 184 39.10 44.18 16.73
N LEU A 185 39.30 42.94 17.19
CA LEU A 185 38.80 41.74 16.53
C LEU A 185 37.27 41.70 16.49
N LYS A 186 36.71 41.57 15.29
CA LYS A 186 35.28 41.51 14.97
C LYS A 186 34.84 40.12 14.53
N GLU A 187 35.73 39.41 13.84
CA GLU A 187 35.48 38.10 13.25
C GLU A 187 36.62 37.15 13.60
N LEU A 188 36.26 35.96 14.09
CA LEU A 188 37.21 34.95 14.54
C LEU A 188 36.77 33.55 14.09
N GLY A 189 37.55 32.96 13.18
CA GLY A 189 37.41 31.57 12.76
C GLY A 189 38.40 30.65 13.46
N PHE A 190 37.93 29.55 14.04
CA PHE A 190 38.71 28.37 14.40
C PHE A 190 37.90 27.07 14.26
N HIS A 191 36.93 27.02 13.35
CA HIS A 191 36.13 25.83 13.05
C HIS A 191 36.98 24.72 12.37
N ASN A 192 36.52 23.46 12.40
CA ASN A 192 37.27 22.28 11.96
C ASN A 192 38.70 22.22 12.56
N ASN A 193 38.76 22.18 13.89
CA ASN A 193 39.99 22.00 14.69
C ASN A 193 39.74 20.92 15.77
N ASN A 194 40.74 20.64 16.62
CA ASN A 194 40.68 19.58 17.64
C ASN A 194 40.35 20.11 19.06
N ILE A 195 39.81 21.32 19.18
CA ILE A 195 39.68 22.02 20.48
C ILE A 195 38.57 21.37 21.32
N LYS A 196 38.95 20.89 22.51
CA LYS A 196 38.07 20.13 23.42
C LYS A 196 37.29 21.01 24.41
N SER A 197 37.72 22.25 24.63
CA SER A 197 37.07 23.16 25.58
C SER A 197 37.28 24.64 25.28
N ILE A 198 36.29 25.45 25.63
CA ILE A 198 36.40 26.91 25.68
C ILE A 198 36.52 27.34 27.15
N PRO A 199 37.61 28.02 27.57
CA PRO A 199 37.85 28.37 28.97
C PRO A 199 36.95 29.50 29.47
N GLU A 200 36.90 29.69 30.79
CA GLU A 200 36.31 30.88 31.40
C GLU A 200 37.00 32.17 30.91
N HIS A 201 36.21 33.22 30.72
CA HIS A 201 36.65 34.52 30.19
C HIS A 201 37.41 34.47 28.84
N ALA A 202 37.19 33.43 28.03
CA ALA A 202 37.86 33.18 26.75
C ALA A 202 38.03 34.43 25.86
N PHE A 203 36.97 35.21 25.68
CA PHE A 203 36.92 36.35 24.76
C PHE A 203 37.03 37.73 25.44
N ILE A 204 37.47 37.79 26.71
CA ILE A 204 37.53 39.03 27.51
C ILE A 204 38.48 40.11 26.94
N GLY A 205 39.36 39.73 26.00
CA GLY A 205 40.21 40.67 25.27
C GLY A 205 39.55 41.30 24.03
N ASN A 206 38.39 40.79 23.62
CA ASN A 206 37.84 40.91 22.25
C ASN A 206 36.37 41.41 22.26
N PRO A 207 36.06 42.56 22.90
CA PRO A 207 34.68 43.01 23.10
C PRO A 207 33.94 43.41 21.82
N SER A 208 34.65 43.54 20.70
CA SER A 208 34.12 43.96 19.39
C SER A 208 33.65 42.79 18.52
N LEU A 209 33.69 41.54 19.01
CA LEU A 209 33.33 40.35 18.25
C LEU A 209 31.84 40.35 17.85
N LEU A 210 31.60 40.43 16.54
CA LEU A 210 30.30 40.30 15.89
C LEU A 210 29.93 38.82 15.67
N THR A 211 30.91 37.98 15.36
CA THR A 211 30.71 36.56 14.98
C THR A 211 31.96 35.73 15.30
N ILE A 212 31.74 34.50 15.75
CA ILE A 212 32.79 33.54 16.12
C ILE A 212 32.42 32.19 15.51
N PHE A 213 33.27 31.63 14.65
CA PHE A 213 33.04 30.34 14.01
C PHE A 213 33.94 29.27 14.64
N PHE A 214 33.34 28.34 15.39
CA PHE A 214 34.06 27.29 16.11
C PHE A 214 33.42 25.89 15.98
N TYR A 215 32.47 25.71 15.07
CA TYR A 215 31.84 24.42 14.79
C TYR A 215 32.87 23.38 14.30
N ASP A 216 32.46 22.12 14.20
CA ASP A 216 33.33 20.98 13.87
C ASP A 216 34.61 20.88 14.74
N ASN A 217 34.54 21.40 15.97
CA ASN A 217 35.48 21.09 17.04
C ASN A 217 34.84 20.10 18.01
N PRO A 218 35.60 19.17 18.63
CA PRO A 218 35.12 18.24 19.63
C PRO A 218 34.92 18.90 21.01
N ILE A 219 34.23 20.05 21.06
CA ILE A 219 34.00 20.83 22.28
C ILE A 219 33.11 20.04 23.23
N GLN A 220 33.67 19.63 24.37
CA GLN A 220 32.96 18.93 25.44
C GLN A 220 32.50 19.92 26.53
N PHE A 221 33.36 20.88 26.87
CA PHE A 221 33.18 21.83 27.98
C PHE A 221 33.27 23.30 27.54
N VAL A 222 32.45 24.15 28.15
CA VAL A 222 32.49 25.62 28.01
C VAL A 222 32.38 26.24 29.40
N GLY A 223 33.31 27.15 29.74
CA GLY A 223 33.27 27.90 30.99
C GLY A 223 32.07 28.84 31.07
N GLN A 224 31.43 28.94 32.23
CA GLN A 224 30.17 29.69 32.39
C GLN A 224 30.27 31.17 32.00
N SER A 225 31.45 31.77 32.21
CA SER A 225 31.78 33.17 31.88
C SER A 225 32.38 33.39 30.48
N ALA A 226 32.51 32.34 29.65
CA ALA A 226 33.25 32.39 28.39
C ALA A 226 32.73 33.47 27.41
N PHE A 227 31.41 33.63 27.32
CA PHE A 227 30.71 34.51 26.37
C PHE A 227 30.09 35.76 27.02
N GLN A 228 30.52 36.14 28.23
CA GLN A 228 30.14 37.42 28.85
C GLN A 228 30.78 38.62 28.12
N HIS A 229 30.16 39.79 28.24
CA HIS A 229 30.70 41.09 27.78
C HIS A 229 31.01 41.15 26.26
N LEU A 230 30.20 40.49 25.43
CA LEU A 230 30.30 40.56 23.96
C LEU A 230 29.08 41.32 23.39
N PRO A 231 29.00 42.66 23.56
CA PRO A 231 27.80 43.45 23.26
C PRO A 231 27.40 43.45 21.78
N GLU A 232 28.32 43.15 20.87
CA GLU A 232 28.08 43.12 19.41
C GLU A 232 27.77 41.70 18.87
N LEU A 233 27.89 40.64 19.68
CA LEU A 233 27.75 39.26 19.22
C LEU A 233 26.30 38.94 18.83
N ARG A 234 26.09 38.53 17.57
CA ARG A 234 24.75 38.27 17.00
C ARG A 234 24.34 36.81 16.98
N THR A 235 25.30 35.89 16.84
CA THR A 235 25.04 34.45 16.77
C THR A 235 25.97 33.69 17.70
N LEU A 236 25.40 32.79 18.51
CA LEU A 236 26.12 31.81 19.30
C LEU A 236 25.52 30.42 19.03
N SER A 237 26.36 29.45 18.63
CA SER A 237 25.93 28.08 18.33
C SER A 237 26.88 27.07 18.97
N LEU A 238 26.42 26.38 20.01
CA LEU A 238 27.15 25.36 20.77
C LEU A 238 26.51 24.00 20.51
N ASN A 239 27.13 23.15 19.68
CA ASN A 239 26.56 21.86 19.29
C ASN A 239 27.42 20.70 19.79
N GLY A 240 26.79 19.70 20.41
CA GLY A 240 27.46 18.49 20.92
C GLY A 240 28.23 18.66 22.24
N ALA A 241 28.04 19.80 22.94
CA ALA A 241 28.80 20.17 24.13
C ALA A 241 28.35 19.41 25.39
N ALA A 242 28.65 18.11 25.40
CA ALA A 242 28.04 17.11 26.25
C ALA A 242 28.28 17.25 27.76
N ASP A 243 29.23 18.08 28.22
CA ASP A 243 29.47 18.33 29.66
C ASP A 243 28.92 19.69 30.14
N ILE A 244 28.29 20.49 29.26
CA ILE A 244 27.51 21.67 29.67
C ILE A 244 26.26 21.19 30.43
N THR A 245 26.23 21.44 31.74
CA THR A 245 25.11 21.06 32.64
C THR A 245 24.24 22.24 33.06
N GLN A 246 24.67 23.47 32.80
CA GLN A 246 23.96 24.71 33.12
C GLN A 246 23.98 25.63 31.90
N PHE A 247 22.97 26.50 31.80
CA PHE A 247 22.94 27.56 30.78
C PHE A 247 24.10 28.56 31.02
N PRO A 248 24.81 29.01 29.96
CA PRO A 248 25.94 29.94 30.10
C PRO A 248 25.47 31.34 30.53
N ASP A 249 26.32 32.10 31.22
CA ASP A 249 26.00 33.49 31.55
C ASP A 249 26.32 34.42 30.39
N LEU A 250 25.29 35.09 29.87
CA LEU A 250 25.34 36.00 28.73
C LEU A 250 25.21 37.47 29.18
N THR A 251 25.54 37.77 30.44
CA THR A 251 25.65 39.14 30.96
C THR A 251 26.61 39.99 30.11
N GLY A 252 26.11 41.13 29.61
CA GLY A 252 26.83 42.01 28.68
C GLY A 252 26.69 41.65 27.20
N THR A 253 26.01 40.56 26.85
CA THR A 253 25.97 39.97 25.49
C THR A 253 24.56 40.10 24.90
N HIS A 254 24.08 41.34 24.81
CA HIS A 254 22.65 41.69 24.64
C HIS A 254 22.14 41.75 23.18
N SER A 255 23.04 41.65 22.19
CA SER A 255 22.70 41.76 20.76
C SER A 255 22.47 40.42 20.06
N LEU A 256 22.45 39.30 20.81
CA LEU A 256 22.21 37.98 20.24
C LEU A 256 20.83 37.91 19.55
N GLU A 257 20.87 37.61 18.26
CA GLU A 257 19.73 37.36 17.39
C GLU A 257 19.45 35.85 17.28
N ARG A 258 20.50 35.01 17.34
CA ARG A 258 20.41 33.54 17.30
C ARG A 258 21.22 32.92 18.44
N LEU A 259 20.57 32.07 19.22
CA LEU A 259 21.20 31.22 20.23
C LEU A 259 20.83 29.75 19.97
N ALA A 260 21.83 28.91 19.75
CA ALA A 260 21.69 27.46 19.70
C ALA A 260 22.62 26.81 20.74
N ILE A 261 22.09 25.93 21.59
CA ILE A 261 22.87 25.10 22.54
C ILE A 261 22.30 23.68 22.51
N THR A 262 22.88 22.82 21.68
CA THR A 262 22.33 21.49 21.35
C THR A 262 23.26 20.36 21.80
N GLY A 263 22.68 19.20 22.16
CA GLY A 263 23.46 18.02 22.57
C GLY A 263 24.18 18.16 23.92
N ALA A 264 23.60 18.97 24.82
CA ALA A 264 24.13 19.24 26.16
C ALA A 264 23.27 18.60 27.26
N ARG A 265 23.58 18.86 28.53
CA ARG A 265 22.88 18.29 29.71
C ARG A 265 22.14 19.36 30.51
N ILE A 266 21.69 20.44 29.86
CA ILE A 266 20.94 21.52 30.52
C ILE A 266 19.58 21.00 30.98
N THR A 267 19.23 21.21 32.25
CA THR A 267 17.98 20.72 32.88
C THR A 267 16.92 21.79 33.08
N SER A 268 17.29 23.06 33.08
CA SER A 268 16.41 24.21 33.27
C SER A 268 17.04 25.50 32.70
N LEU A 269 16.23 26.54 32.52
CA LEU A 269 16.64 27.84 31.99
C LEU A 269 16.45 28.95 33.03
N PRO A 270 17.32 29.97 33.10
CA PRO A 270 17.17 31.08 34.03
C PRO A 270 15.97 31.96 33.65
N SER A 271 15.19 32.39 34.63
CA SER A 271 14.00 33.22 34.41
C SER A 271 14.32 34.60 33.80
N SER A 272 15.52 35.14 34.04
CA SER A 272 16.01 36.40 33.48
C SER A 272 16.59 36.28 32.05
N MET A 273 16.55 35.09 31.42
CA MET A 273 17.09 34.88 30.06
C MET A 273 16.54 35.90 29.05
N CYS A 274 15.22 36.14 29.06
CA CYS A 274 14.59 37.10 28.16
C CYS A 274 14.81 38.58 28.55
N GLU A 275 15.33 38.86 29.75
CA GLU A 275 15.79 40.20 30.14
C GLU A 275 17.23 40.44 29.65
N GLN A 276 18.07 39.40 29.69
CA GLN A 276 19.43 39.43 29.13
C GLN A 276 19.43 39.48 27.59
N LEU A 277 18.49 38.81 26.92
CA LEU A 277 18.47 38.59 25.47
C LEU A 277 17.27 39.23 24.75
N PRO A 278 17.08 40.57 24.82
CA PRO A 278 15.89 41.25 24.28
C PRO A 278 15.82 41.26 22.74
N ASN A 279 16.92 40.91 22.06
CA ASN A 279 17.02 40.88 20.60
C ASN A 279 16.77 39.50 19.98
N LEU A 280 16.58 38.45 20.79
CA LEU A 280 16.59 37.07 20.34
C LEU A 280 15.45 36.76 19.35
N GLN A 281 15.83 36.24 18.18
CA GLN A 281 14.93 35.85 17.09
C GLN A 281 14.81 34.31 16.97
N ILE A 282 15.89 33.58 17.26
CA ILE A 282 15.94 32.12 17.14
C ILE A 282 16.56 31.54 18.41
N LEU A 283 15.82 30.66 19.08
CA LEU A 283 16.28 29.85 20.21
C LEU A 283 16.21 28.37 19.83
N ASP A 284 17.33 27.67 19.90
CA ASP A 284 17.43 26.23 19.71
C ASP A 284 18.12 25.60 20.93
N LEU A 285 17.40 24.75 21.65
CA LEU A 285 17.89 24.02 22.83
C LEU A 285 17.56 22.53 22.69
N SER A 286 17.54 22.03 21.45
CA SER A 286 17.29 20.63 21.13
C SER A 286 18.33 19.68 21.72
N TYR A 287 17.97 18.41 21.91
CA TYR A 287 18.83 17.38 22.50
C TYR A 287 19.44 17.79 23.86
N ASN A 288 18.59 18.20 24.79
CA ASN A 288 18.95 18.55 26.17
C ASN A 288 18.12 17.73 27.18
N LEU A 289 18.18 18.09 28.47
CA LEU A 289 17.50 17.40 29.56
C LEU A 289 16.45 18.31 30.23
N ILE A 290 15.94 19.32 29.52
CA ILE A 290 15.05 20.36 30.07
C ILE A 290 13.72 19.73 30.50
N GLN A 291 13.32 19.96 31.77
CA GLN A 291 12.11 19.37 32.37
C GLN A 291 10.92 20.34 32.41
N SER A 292 11.21 21.64 32.51
CA SER A 292 10.21 22.71 32.54
C SER A 292 10.78 24.00 31.96
N LEU A 293 9.89 24.90 31.52
CA LEU A 293 10.24 26.17 30.86
C LEU A 293 9.84 27.36 31.75
N PRO A 294 10.64 28.43 31.83
CA PRO A 294 10.20 29.72 32.35
C PRO A 294 9.24 30.42 31.36
N SER A 295 8.57 31.47 31.80
CA SER A 295 7.83 32.34 30.87
C SER A 295 8.78 33.06 29.93
N LEU A 296 8.50 33.01 28.62
CA LEU A 296 9.34 33.63 27.59
C LEU A 296 8.83 35.02 27.16
N GLN A 297 7.85 35.61 27.87
CA GLN A 297 7.16 36.86 27.49
C GLN A 297 8.08 38.07 27.22
N GLY A 298 9.29 38.09 27.79
CA GLY A 298 10.30 39.13 27.50
C GLY A 298 10.91 39.04 26.09
N CYS A 299 10.99 37.84 25.51
CA CYS A 299 11.67 37.54 24.23
C CYS A 299 10.83 37.95 23.00
N LYS A 300 10.34 39.20 22.96
CA LYS A 300 9.31 39.69 22.01
C LYS A 300 9.68 39.61 20.52
N LYS A 301 10.96 39.46 20.18
CA LYS A 301 11.44 39.32 18.79
C LYS A 301 11.48 37.87 18.28
N ILE A 302 11.17 36.89 19.11
CA ILE A 302 11.40 35.48 18.79
C ILE A 302 10.47 34.98 17.66
N GLN A 303 11.08 34.30 16.69
CA GLN A 303 10.45 33.79 15.46
C GLN A 303 10.51 32.25 15.37
N LYS A 304 11.58 31.61 15.86
CA LYS A 304 11.68 30.15 16.02
C LYS A 304 12.06 29.80 17.46
N ILE A 305 11.33 28.86 18.04
CA ILE A 305 11.73 28.12 19.24
C ILE A 305 11.86 26.66 18.85
N ASP A 306 12.98 26.02 19.20
CA ASP A 306 13.18 24.59 19.03
C ASP A 306 13.66 23.93 20.33
N LEU A 307 12.94 22.89 20.74
CA LEU A 307 13.07 22.20 22.02
C LEU A 307 12.96 20.67 21.84
N HIS A 308 13.14 20.16 20.61
CA HIS A 308 12.98 18.73 20.35
C HIS A 308 13.99 17.86 21.12
N HIS A 309 13.62 16.62 21.46
CA HIS A 309 14.43 15.73 22.30
C HIS A 309 14.83 16.36 23.65
N ASN A 310 13.82 16.67 24.46
CA ASN A 310 13.97 17.13 25.86
C ASN A 310 13.08 16.27 26.78
N GLN A 311 12.88 16.69 28.04
CA GLN A 311 12.05 15.97 29.02
C GLN A 311 10.90 16.83 29.55
N ILE A 312 10.38 17.75 28.73
CA ILE A 312 9.31 18.67 29.12
C ILE A 312 8.02 17.86 29.33
N HIS A 313 7.42 18.01 30.51
CA HIS A 313 6.26 17.22 30.95
C HIS A 313 4.91 17.93 30.79
N GLU A 314 4.89 19.25 30.93
CA GLU A 314 3.70 20.09 30.86
C GLU A 314 4.02 21.46 30.26
N LEU A 315 3.00 22.16 29.77
CA LEU A 315 3.06 23.55 29.32
C LEU A 315 1.97 24.36 30.03
N THR A 316 2.36 25.49 30.61
CA THR A 316 1.45 26.41 31.32
C THR A 316 1.06 27.60 30.44
N ALA A 317 -0.09 28.22 30.73
CA ALA A 317 -0.64 29.33 29.95
C ALA A 317 0.36 30.48 29.69
N ASP A 318 1.22 30.80 30.66
CA ASP A 318 2.18 31.91 30.57
C ASP A 318 3.53 31.54 29.91
N THR A 319 3.72 30.30 29.45
CA THR A 319 5.01 29.82 28.88
C THR A 319 5.40 30.57 27.60
N PHE A 320 4.53 30.55 26.58
CA PHE A 320 4.75 31.18 25.27
C PHE A 320 3.95 32.49 25.10
N ARG A 321 3.48 33.06 26.20
CA ARG A 321 2.53 34.16 26.19
C ARG A 321 3.15 35.46 25.68
N GLY A 322 2.40 36.22 24.88
CA GLY A 322 2.84 37.52 24.36
C GLY A 322 4.02 37.46 23.39
N LEU A 323 4.12 36.39 22.57
CA LEU A 323 5.15 36.22 21.53
C LEU A 323 4.57 36.48 20.12
N PRO A 324 4.41 37.75 19.70
CA PRO A 324 3.65 38.12 18.49
C PRO A 324 4.31 37.71 17.17
N LEU A 325 5.60 37.37 17.17
CA LEU A 325 6.39 37.06 15.97
C LEU A 325 6.75 35.57 15.83
N LEU A 326 6.32 34.72 16.77
CA LEU A 326 6.67 33.29 16.77
C LEU A 326 6.00 32.56 15.59
N LYS A 327 6.79 32.20 14.59
CA LYS A 327 6.36 31.50 13.36
C LYS A 327 6.43 29.98 13.48
N SER A 328 7.37 29.45 14.25
CA SER A 328 7.68 28.03 14.34
C SER A 328 8.00 27.59 15.77
N LEU A 329 7.33 26.55 16.25
CA LEU A 329 7.54 25.96 17.57
C LEU A 329 7.77 24.43 17.46
N GLY A 330 8.98 23.99 17.79
CA GLY A 330 9.37 22.57 17.83
C GLY A 330 9.40 22.02 19.26
N LEU A 331 8.56 21.03 19.55
CA LEU A 331 8.41 20.36 20.85
C LEU A 331 8.39 18.82 20.71
N ALA A 332 8.86 18.30 19.57
CA ALA A 332 8.90 16.86 19.29
C ALA A 332 9.76 16.07 20.30
N TRP A 333 9.46 14.79 20.50
CA TRP A 333 10.24 13.88 21.36
C TRP A 333 10.43 14.43 22.78
N ASN A 334 9.33 14.88 23.38
CA ASN A 334 9.25 15.30 24.79
C ASN A 334 8.33 14.33 25.55
N LYS A 335 7.95 14.69 26.79
CA LYS A 335 7.09 13.89 27.67
C LYS A 335 5.78 14.60 27.97
N LEU A 336 5.28 15.41 27.04
CA LEU A 336 4.09 16.24 27.23
C LEU A 336 2.85 15.36 27.41
N CYS A 337 2.32 15.33 28.64
CA CYS A 337 1.07 14.64 28.97
C CYS A 337 -0.12 15.61 29.03
N SER A 338 0.14 16.89 29.25
CA SER A 338 -0.86 17.95 29.39
C SER A 338 -0.33 19.28 28.84
N VAL A 339 -1.22 20.05 28.21
CA VAL A 339 -0.94 21.40 27.70
C VAL A 339 -2.13 22.27 28.06
N ASP A 340 -1.91 23.37 28.77
CA ASP A 340 -2.99 24.32 29.10
C ASP A 340 -3.56 24.91 27.78
N PRO A 341 -4.89 24.93 27.58
CA PRO A 341 -5.52 25.48 26.37
C PRO A 341 -5.04 26.90 25.99
N LEU A 342 -4.70 27.74 26.96
CA LEU A 342 -4.27 29.12 26.72
C LEU A 342 -2.80 29.23 26.29
N SER A 343 -1.98 28.17 26.42
CA SER A 343 -0.54 28.17 26.09
C SER A 343 -0.22 28.59 24.66
N PHE A 344 -1.20 28.45 23.74
CA PHE A 344 -1.06 28.82 22.33
C PHE A 344 -2.01 29.96 21.88
N ALA A 345 -2.81 30.52 22.79
CA ALA A 345 -3.89 31.45 22.43
C ALA A 345 -3.41 32.85 21.98
N GLU A 346 -2.24 33.28 22.42
CA GLU A 346 -1.67 34.60 22.11
C GLU A 346 -0.54 34.54 21.05
N LEU A 347 -0.61 33.58 20.10
CA LEU A 347 0.42 33.32 19.08
C LEU A 347 -0.05 33.62 17.62
N PRO A 348 -0.25 34.90 17.24
CA PRO A 348 -0.89 35.28 15.97
C PRO A 348 -0.08 34.95 14.71
N ALA A 349 1.24 34.71 14.83
CA ALA A 349 2.14 34.42 13.70
C ALA A 349 2.44 32.92 13.51
N LEU A 350 1.89 32.02 14.34
CA LEU A 350 2.31 30.62 14.37
C LEU A 350 1.86 29.87 13.10
N THR A 351 2.84 29.47 12.29
CA THR A 351 2.63 28.77 11.01
C THR A 351 3.03 27.29 11.06
N LYS A 352 3.99 26.92 11.91
CA LYS A 352 4.50 25.54 12.07
C LYS A 352 4.50 25.14 13.55
N LEU A 353 3.84 24.02 13.87
CA LEU A 353 3.81 23.44 15.22
C LEU A 353 4.16 21.94 15.13
N ASP A 354 5.18 21.52 15.88
CA ASP A 354 5.60 20.13 15.96
C ASP A 354 5.51 19.60 17.40
N LEU A 355 4.64 18.61 17.61
CA LEU A 355 4.39 17.91 18.87
C LEU A 355 4.59 16.38 18.71
N THR A 356 5.31 15.95 17.67
CA THR A 356 5.59 14.53 17.35
C THR A 356 6.17 13.78 18.55
N SER A 357 5.81 12.51 18.72
CA SER A 357 6.32 11.62 19.78
C SER A 357 6.24 12.23 21.20
N ASN A 358 5.02 12.58 21.61
CA ASN A 358 4.67 12.97 22.98
C ASN A 358 3.58 12.04 23.55
N HIS A 359 3.02 12.36 24.71
CA HIS A 359 1.97 11.59 25.41
C HIS A 359 0.64 12.36 25.44
N LEU A 360 0.32 13.09 24.37
CA LEU A 360 -0.92 13.85 24.27
C LEU A 360 -2.11 12.92 24.02
N SER A 361 -3.16 13.06 24.84
CA SER A 361 -4.46 12.39 24.68
C SER A 361 -5.52 13.27 24.01
N SER A 362 -5.35 14.59 24.06
CA SER A 362 -6.19 15.58 23.40
C SER A 362 -5.35 16.78 22.97
N LEU A 363 -5.81 17.51 21.95
CA LEU A 363 -5.15 18.75 21.49
C LEU A 363 -5.81 19.96 22.17
N PRO A 364 -5.04 20.91 22.76
CA PRO A 364 -5.60 22.13 23.35
C PRO A 364 -6.45 22.91 22.34
N VAL A 365 -7.72 23.16 22.70
CA VAL A 365 -8.73 23.66 21.76
C VAL A 365 -8.72 25.19 21.71
N VAL A 366 -7.89 25.74 20.82
CA VAL A 366 -7.96 27.14 20.35
C VAL A 366 -7.90 27.16 18.82
N GLU A 367 -8.56 28.15 18.21
CA GLU A 367 -8.66 28.27 16.75
C GLU A 367 -7.35 28.79 16.14
N MET A 368 -6.53 27.90 15.57
CA MET A 368 -5.23 28.26 14.99
C MET A 368 -5.37 28.66 13.51
N HIS A 369 -6.10 29.74 13.24
CA HIS A 369 -6.46 30.23 11.90
C HIS A 369 -5.29 30.45 10.92
N VAL A 370 -4.06 30.56 11.42
CA VAL A 370 -2.84 30.87 10.65
C VAL A 370 -1.94 29.62 10.46
N LEU A 371 -2.22 28.51 11.14
CA LEU A 371 -1.36 27.33 11.13
C LEU A 371 -1.38 26.63 9.76
N THR A 372 -0.19 26.29 9.25
CA THR A 372 0.00 25.66 7.92
C THR A 372 0.63 24.26 8.01
N HIS A 373 1.43 24.01 9.05
CA HIS A 373 2.06 22.72 9.33
C HIS A 373 1.75 22.29 10.77
N LEU A 374 1.21 21.07 10.94
CA LEU A 374 0.90 20.49 12.25
C LEU A 374 1.39 19.03 12.32
N LYS A 375 2.37 18.76 13.19
CA LYS A 375 2.88 17.40 13.41
C LYS A 375 2.49 16.88 14.79
N LEU A 376 1.86 15.71 14.81
CA LEU A 376 1.26 15.03 15.95
C LEU A 376 1.53 13.52 15.95
N ALA A 377 2.20 12.97 14.93
CA ALA A 377 2.53 11.55 14.82
C ALA A 377 3.21 11.00 16.10
N GLY A 378 2.97 9.73 16.42
CA GLY A 378 3.50 9.09 17.64
C GLY A 378 2.72 9.38 18.93
N ASN A 379 1.79 10.34 18.97
CA ASN A 379 0.88 10.53 20.10
C ASN A 379 -0.24 9.48 20.08
N ILE A 380 0.04 8.26 20.57
CA ILE A 380 -0.86 7.09 20.45
C ILE A 380 -2.20 7.24 21.19
N ASP A 381 -2.28 8.07 22.23
CA ASP A 381 -3.52 8.30 22.98
C ASP A 381 -4.44 9.33 22.30
N LEU A 382 -3.94 10.10 21.31
CA LEU A 382 -4.69 11.09 20.54
C LEU A 382 -5.53 10.41 19.44
N GLN A 383 -6.61 9.75 19.85
CA GLN A 383 -7.53 9.02 18.95
C GLN A 383 -8.68 9.88 18.41
N GLU A 384 -8.88 11.09 18.93
CA GLU A 384 -9.98 11.97 18.50
C GLU A 384 -9.81 12.50 17.07
N LEU A 385 -10.94 12.72 16.38
CA LEU A 385 -10.97 13.38 15.08
C LEU A 385 -10.83 14.89 15.23
N ILE A 386 -9.81 15.46 14.58
CA ILE A 386 -9.55 16.90 14.59
C ILE A 386 -10.52 17.60 13.62
N PRO A 387 -11.35 18.57 14.07
CA PRO A 387 -12.29 19.27 13.22
C PRO A 387 -11.58 20.26 12.28
N VAL A 388 -11.91 20.19 10.99
CA VAL A 388 -11.26 20.96 9.91
C VAL A 388 -11.50 22.46 10.07
N GLU A 389 -12.64 22.84 10.65
CA GLU A 389 -13.07 24.23 10.87
C GLU A 389 -12.11 25.03 11.75
N ARG A 390 -11.32 24.37 12.61
CA ARG A 390 -10.33 25.01 13.49
C ARG A 390 -8.97 25.27 12.83
N PHE A 391 -8.72 24.68 11.66
CA PHE A 391 -7.42 24.70 10.97
C PHE A 391 -7.55 25.05 9.48
N PRO A 392 -8.19 26.19 9.12
CA PRO A 392 -8.60 26.51 7.73
C PRO A 392 -7.44 26.79 6.76
N ARG A 393 -6.19 26.82 7.21
CA ARG A 393 -4.98 27.06 6.39
C ARG A 393 -3.98 25.91 6.40
N LEU A 394 -4.35 24.77 6.98
CA LEU A 394 -3.45 23.63 7.14
C LEU A 394 -3.15 22.96 5.79
N ARG A 395 -1.87 22.93 5.39
CA ARG A 395 -1.39 22.37 4.12
C ARG A 395 -0.66 21.04 4.30
N VAL A 396 0.11 20.91 5.38
CA VAL A 396 0.91 19.72 5.71
C VAL A 396 0.55 19.26 7.12
N MET A 397 0.27 17.97 7.30
CA MET A 397 0.09 17.42 8.64
C MET A 397 0.56 15.97 8.78
N GLU A 398 1.05 15.64 9.97
CA GLU A 398 1.49 14.31 10.35
C GLU A 398 0.68 13.86 11.57
N MET A 399 -0.14 12.83 11.43
CA MET A 399 -1.13 12.38 12.41
C MET A 399 -0.71 11.03 13.04
N PRO A 400 -1.16 10.73 14.27
CA PRO A 400 -1.02 9.39 14.84
C PRO A 400 -1.70 8.30 14.01
N TYR A 401 -2.88 8.58 13.44
CA TYR A 401 -3.70 7.62 12.70
C TYR A 401 -4.13 8.15 11.34
N ALA A 402 -4.10 7.28 10.31
CA ALA A 402 -4.53 7.65 8.95
C ALA A 402 -5.99 8.12 8.90
N PHE A 403 -6.84 7.60 9.78
CA PHE A 403 -8.25 8.01 9.86
C PHE A 403 -8.45 9.50 10.18
N GLN A 404 -7.49 10.16 10.84
CA GLN A 404 -7.55 11.60 11.11
C GLN A 404 -7.35 12.43 9.83
N CYS A 405 -6.58 11.93 8.84
CA CYS A 405 -6.45 12.55 7.52
C CYS A 405 -7.76 12.57 6.72
N CYS A 406 -8.67 11.61 6.95
CA CYS A 406 -9.91 11.46 6.19
C CYS A 406 -10.82 12.69 6.22
N ALA A 407 -10.81 13.45 7.34
CA ALA A 407 -11.62 14.66 7.47
C ALA A 407 -11.21 15.74 6.49
N PHE A 408 -9.90 15.96 6.32
CA PHE A 408 -9.36 16.98 5.43
C PHE A 408 -9.48 16.59 3.95
N LEU A 409 -9.29 15.31 3.63
CA LEU A 409 -9.41 14.77 2.26
C LEU A 409 -10.85 14.75 1.73
N THR A 410 -11.88 14.79 2.59
CA THR A 410 -13.28 14.89 2.14
C THR A 410 -13.67 16.31 1.72
N CYS A 411 -13.00 17.35 2.21
CA CYS A 411 -13.27 18.75 1.81
C CYS A 411 -12.83 19.05 0.36
N GLU A 412 -11.76 18.43 -0.13
CA GLU A 412 -11.23 18.63 -1.48
C GLU A 412 -12.28 18.30 -2.56
N LYS A 413 -13.04 17.20 -2.38
CA LYS A 413 -14.15 16.83 -3.26
C LYS A 413 -15.29 17.86 -3.28
N HIS A 414 -15.51 18.60 -2.19
CA HIS A 414 -16.52 19.65 -2.13
C HIS A 414 -16.05 20.96 -2.77
N MET A 415 -14.78 21.36 -2.61
CA MET A 415 -14.24 22.56 -3.25
C MET A 415 -14.11 22.43 -4.77
N ILE A 416 -13.65 21.28 -5.28
CA ILE A 416 -13.57 21.01 -6.74
C ILE A 416 -14.93 21.16 -7.44
N SER A 417 -16.03 20.90 -6.71
CA SER A 417 -17.40 21.14 -7.22
C SER A 417 -17.70 22.64 -7.41
N TRP A 418 -17.33 23.47 -6.42
CA TRP A 418 -17.59 24.92 -6.42
C TRP A 418 -16.70 25.68 -7.42
N GLU A 419 -15.49 25.21 -7.71
CA GLU A 419 -14.63 25.85 -8.72
C GLU A 419 -15.06 25.51 -10.16
N LYS A 420 -15.64 24.32 -10.39
CA LYS A 420 -16.15 23.92 -11.71
C LYS A 420 -17.31 24.76 -12.21
N GLU A 421 -18.14 25.33 -11.33
CA GLU A 421 -19.20 26.25 -11.76
C GLU A 421 -18.62 27.59 -12.27
N LYS A 422 -17.54 28.09 -11.66
CA LYS A 422 -16.90 29.37 -12.02
C LYS A 422 -16.05 29.28 -13.28
N ASN A 423 -15.30 28.19 -13.47
CA ASN A 423 -14.38 28.04 -14.61
C ASN A 423 -15.06 27.67 -15.94
N SER A 424 -16.39 27.83 -16.04
CA SER A 424 -17.16 27.72 -17.29
C SER A 424 -16.99 28.93 -18.23
N SER A 425 -16.20 29.94 -17.84
CA SER A 425 -16.05 31.20 -18.59
C SER A 425 -14.59 31.67 -18.74
N ASN A 426 -13.76 30.88 -19.43
CA ASN A 426 -12.76 31.38 -20.39
C ASN A 426 -12.14 30.23 -21.21
N ASP A 427 -12.14 30.38 -22.53
CA ASP A 427 -11.47 29.50 -23.50
C ASP A 427 -10.14 30.14 -23.97
N VAL A 428 -9.43 29.50 -24.92
CA VAL A 428 -8.31 29.98 -25.76
C VAL A 428 -6.92 29.36 -25.48
N ARG A 429 -6.68 28.26 -26.22
CA ARG A 429 -5.42 27.82 -26.90
C ARG A 429 -4.34 26.99 -26.17
N ARG A 430 -3.93 25.94 -26.90
CA ARG A 430 -2.79 25.04 -26.70
C ARG A 430 -1.47 25.65 -27.21
N LYS A 431 -0.30 25.21 -26.70
CA LYS A 431 0.59 24.24 -27.41
C LYS A 431 1.89 23.83 -26.69
N ASP A 432 2.07 22.51 -26.60
CA ASP A 432 3.26 21.65 -26.84
C ASP A 432 4.70 22.26 -26.80
N GLY A 433 5.62 21.67 -26.01
CA GLY A 433 7.05 22.07 -25.98
C GLY A 433 8.02 21.21 -25.14
N VAL A 434 8.35 20.00 -25.63
CA VAL A 434 9.49 19.09 -25.34
C VAL A 434 10.55 19.47 -24.26
N ALA A 435 10.88 18.51 -23.38
CA ALA A 435 12.01 18.59 -22.42
C ALA A 435 13.34 18.03 -22.96
N SER A 436 14.47 18.48 -22.38
CA SER A 436 15.81 17.91 -22.60
C SER A 436 16.66 18.00 -21.32
N SER A 437 17.39 16.93 -20.97
CA SER A 437 18.11 16.77 -19.71
C SER A 437 19.64 16.73 -19.86
N THR A 438 20.33 17.49 -19.01
CA THR A 438 21.73 17.31 -18.61
C THR A 438 21.88 17.85 -17.19
N GLY A 439 22.64 17.18 -16.31
CA GLY A 439 22.92 17.66 -14.96
C GLY A 439 24.41 17.63 -14.65
N ASP A 440 24.79 18.09 -13.46
CA ASP A 440 25.75 17.42 -12.54
C ASP A 440 25.89 18.24 -11.21
N HIS A 441 26.36 17.56 -10.15
CA HIS A 441 26.84 18.05 -8.84
C HIS A 441 25.88 18.76 -7.84
N GLU A 442 25.31 17.92 -6.96
CA GLU A 442 25.58 17.83 -5.49
C GLU A 442 25.69 19.07 -4.56
N PHE A 443 25.13 18.89 -3.35
CA PHE A 443 25.30 19.65 -2.10
C PHE A 443 24.72 21.07 -1.99
N GLU A 444 23.42 21.14 -1.69
CA GLU A 444 22.87 22.14 -0.76
C GLU A 444 21.67 21.55 -0.01
N ASP A 445 21.87 21.15 1.26
CA ASP A 445 20.85 20.46 2.09
C ASP A 445 20.40 21.36 3.25
N LEU A 446 19.70 22.44 2.90
CA LEU A 446 19.08 23.39 3.85
C LEU A 446 17.66 23.73 3.35
N PHE A 447 16.70 23.67 4.27
CA PHE A 447 15.26 23.72 3.95
C PHE A 447 14.86 25.00 3.19
N PRO A 448 14.08 24.90 2.09
CA PRO A 448 13.87 26.02 1.17
C PRO A 448 12.98 27.14 1.74
N ASP A 449 13.33 28.38 1.38
CA ASP A 449 12.49 29.56 1.56
C ASP A 449 11.31 29.60 0.55
N PRO A 450 10.17 30.22 0.89
CA PRO A 450 8.94 30.14 0.10
C PRO A 450 8.70 31.37 -0.80
N GLU A 451 9.48 31.54 -1.88
CA GLU A 451 9.22 32.55 -2.93
C GLU A 451 9.34 32.00 -4.37
N ASP A 452 8.34 31.25 -4.84
CA ASP A 452 7.72 31.49 -6.16
C ASP A 452 6.30 30.88 -6.20
N ASP A 453 5.33 31.62 -6.72
CA ASP A 453 3.89 31.29 -6.63
C ASP A 453 3.35 30.88 -8.01
N SER A 454 3.61 29.62 -8.41
CA SER A 454 3.04 29.02 -9.63
C SER A 454 1.93 28.01 -9.29
N VAL A 455 0.72 28.28 -9.77
CA VAL A 455 -0.50 27.60 -9.30
C VAL A 455 -0.58 26.16 -9.81
N SER A 456 -0.13 25.23 -8.98
CA SER A 456 -0.44 23.81 -9.08
C SER A 456 -0.57 23.19 -7.69
N HIS A 457 -1.44 22.18 -7.55
CA HIS A 457 -1.69 21.40 -6.32
C HIS A 457 -2.33 22.16 -5.14
N LEU A 458 -3.67 22.23 -5.15
CA LEU A 458 -4.52 22.57 -4.00
C LEU A 458 -4.59 21.45 -2.92
N SER A 459 -3.71 20.44 -3.01
CA SER A 459 -3.83 19.18 -2.28
C SER A 459 -3.18 19.23 -0.91
N ILE A 460 -3.96 18.94 0.14
CA ILE A 460 -3.48 18.88 1.53
C ILE A 460 -2.67 17.59 1.73
N GLN A 461 -1.40 17.72 2.10
CA GLN A 461 -0.52 16.58 2.37
C GLN A 461 -0.74 16.08 3.81
N CYS A 462 -1.27 14.86 3.96
CA CYS A 462 -1.46 14.22 5.26
C CYS A 462 -0.78 12.85 5.32
N SER A 463 -0.02 12.61 6.38
CA SER A 463 0.69 11.35 6.65
C SER A 463 0.30 10.78 8.01
N PRO A 464 0.10 9.46 8.17
CA PRO A 464 0.02 8.46 7.11
C PRO A 464 -1.25 8.64 6.27
N SER A 465 -1.12 8.59 4.94
CA SER A 465 -2.25 8.78 4.01
C SER A 465 -3.28 7.63 4.12
N PRO A 466 -4.60 7.90 4.08
CA PRO A 466 -5.61 6.84 4.09
C PRO A 466 -5.44 5.85 2.95
N GLY A 467 -5.00 4.64 3.28
CA GLY A 467 -4.83 3.55 2.33
C GLY A 467 -6.10 2.71 2.19
N PRO A 468 -6.15 1.79 1.21
CA PRO A 468 -7.28 0.86 1.06
C PRO A 468 -7.49 -0.04 2.30
N PHE A 469 -6.46 -0.28 3.11
CA PHE A 469 -6.55 -1.03 4.37
C PHE A 469 -6.84 -0.14 5.60
N GLN A 470 -6.96 1.17 5.41
CA GLN A 470 -7.40 2.16 6.40
C GLN A 470 -8.43 3.12 5.76
N PRO A 471 -9.60 2.59 5.31
CA PRO A 471 -10.53 3.34 4.46
C PRO A 471 -11.36 4.36 5.26
N CYS A 472 -11.74 5.47 4.63
CA CYS A 472 -12.45 6.55 5.33
C CYS A 472 -13.94 6.30 5.58
N LEU A 473 -14.65 5.67 4.63
CA LEU A 473 -16.12 5.57 4.63
C LEU A 473 -16.65 4.16 4.94
N TYR A 474 -16.00 3.14 4.37
CA TYR A 474 -16.51 1.77 4.29
C TYR A 474 -15.37 0.78 4.50
N LEU A 475 -15.51 -0.20 5.40
CA LEU A 475 -14.45 -1.17 5.70
C LEU A 475 -14.15 -2.06 4.47
N PHE A 476 -15.22 -2.60 3.86
CA PHE A 476 -15.09 -3.52 2.72
C PHE A 476 -15.14 -2.86 1.34
N GLU A 477 -15.60 -1.61 1.26
CA GLU A 477 -15.82 -0.79 0.05
C GLU A 477 -16.79 -1.40 -0.99
N SER A 478 -16.53 -2.62 -1.47
CA SER A 478 -17.31 -3.33 -2.49
C SER A 478 -18.50 -4.12 -1.96
N TRP A 479 -19.66 -3.97 -2.60
CA TRP A 479 -20.85 -4.80 -2.35
C TRP A 479 -20.64 -6.29 -2.65
N LEU A 480 -19.77 -6.64 -3.60
CA LEU A 480 -19.45 -8.05 -3.90
C LEU A 480 -18.72 -8.72 -2.73
N ILE A 481 -17.81 -8.00 -2.08
CA ILE A 481 -17.10 -8.47 -0.88
C ILE A 481 -18.09 -8.60 0.28
N ARG A 482 -18.92 -7.58 0.53
CA ARG A 482 -20.00 -7.60 1.55
C ARG A 482 -20.87 -8.84 1.44
N CYS A 483 -21.45 -9.10 0.27
CA CYS A 483 -22.29 -10.27 0.05
C CYS A 483 -21.50 -11.57 0.19
N GLY A 484 -20.24 -11.62 -0.27
CA GLY A 484 -19.34 -12.76 -0.08
C GLY A 484 -19.13 -13.12 1.39
N VAL A 485 -18.72 -12.15 2.23
CA VAL A 485 -18.46 -12.37 3.66
C VAL A 485 -19.72 -12.81 4.40
N TRP A 486 -20.87 -12.17 4.14
CA TRP A 486 -22.14 -12.58 4.76
C TRP A 486 -22.57 -14.00 4.38
N ILE A 487 -22.43 -14.39 3.10
CA ILE A 487 -22.72 -15.76 2.64
C ILE A 487 -21.76 -16.76 3.31
N VAL A 488 -20.46 -16.44 3.37
CA VAL A 488 -19.43 -17.24 4.03
C VAL A 488 -19.77 -17.46 5.51
N ALA A 489 -20.06 -16.40 6.26
CA ALA A 489 -20.37 -16.48 7.69
C ALA A 489 -21.62 -17.35 7.96
N ILE A 490 -22.70 -17.11 7.21
CA ILE A 490 -23.96 -17.86 7.38
C ILE A 490 -23.81 -19.33 6.98
N VAL A 491 -23.18 -19.62 5.83
CA VAL A 491 -23.05 -20.99 5.32
C VAL A 491 -22.09 -21.82 6.18
N SER A 492 -20.95 -21.26 6.59
CA SER A 492 -19.99 -21.96 7.46
C SER A 492 -20.62 -22.29 8.83
N LEU A 493 -21.28 -21.33 9.49
CA LEU A 493 -21.90 -21.57 10.80
C LEU A 493 -23.00 -22.64 10.72
N ILE A 494 -23.91 -22.56 9.76
CA ILE A 494 -25.01 -23.54 9.61
C ILE A 494 -24.46 -24.93 9.27
N SER A 495 -23.59 -25.04 8.27
CA SER A 495 -23.12 -26.34 7.79
C SER A 495 -22.21 -27.06 8.79
N ASN A 496 -21.31 -26.35 9.47
CA ASN A 496 -20.48 -26.96 10.51
C ASN A 496 -21.29 -27.32 11.77
N ALA A 497 -22.29 -26.52 12.16
CA ALA A 497 -23.21 -26.89 13.25
C ALA A 497 -23.97 -28.19 12.94
N MET A 498 -24.48 -28.36 11.72
CA MET A 498 -25.11 -29.63 11.29
C MET A 498 -24.15 -30.82 11.38
N VAL A 499 -22.88 -30.65 10.99
CA VAL A 499 -21.86 -31.70 11.10
C VAL A 499 -21.56 -32.02 12.56
N MET A 500 -21.32 -31.01 13.42
CA MET A 500 -21.08 -31.22 14.85
C MET A 500 -22.24 -31.94 15.55
N VAL A 501 -23.49 -31.57 15.25
CA VAL A 501 -24.68 -32.27 15.78
C VAL A 501 -24.71 -33.73 15.31
N SER A 502 -24.48 -34.01 14.03
CA SER A 502 -24.45 -35.39 13.53
C SER A 502 -23.33 -36.25 14.12
N VAL A 503 -22.18 -35.66 14.44
CA VAL A 503 -21.02 -36.37 14.98
C VAL A 503 -21.17 -36.61 16.48
N PHE A 504 -21.42 -35.57 17.27
CA PHE A 504 -21.33 -35.61 18.72
C PHE A 504 -22.64 -35.97 19.43
N LEU A 505 -23.81 -35.76 18.80
CA LEU A 505 -25.12 -36.12 19.39
C LEU A 505 -25.69 -37.43 18.84
N SER A 506 -25.08 -38.06 17.83
CA SER A 506 -25.55 -39.37 17.36
C SER A 506 -25.28 -40.48 18.39
N PRO A 507 -26.18 -41.45 18.58
CA PRO A 507 -25.99 -42.58 19.50
C PRO A 507 -25.03 -43.64 18.93
N THR A 508 -24.10 -43.25 18.04
CA THR A 508 -23.22 -44.18 17.31
C THR A 508 -21.79 -44.14 17.84
N PHE A 509 -21.04 -45.22 17.61
CA PHE A 509 -19.67 -45.33 18.12
C PHE A 509 -18.73 -44.31 17.46
N LEU A 510 -18.12 -43.45 18.26
CA LEU A 510 -17.21 -42.40 17.79
C LEU A 510 -15.87 -43.00 17.33
N SER A 511 -15.75 -43.21 16.02
CA SER A 511 -14.50 -43.61 15.38
C SER A 511 -13.48 -42.46 15.35
N PRO A 512 -12.17 -42.73 15.22
CA PRO A 512 -11.13 -41.69 15.17
C PRO A 512 -11.39 -40.63 14.08
N VAL A 513 -12.00 -41.01 12.96
CA VAL A 513 -12.32 -40.07 11.87
C VAL A 513 -13.64 -39.35 12.05
N LYS A 514 -14.66 -39.95 12.71
CA LYS A 514 -15.84 -39.16 13.14
C LYS A 514 -15.41 -38.04 14.09
N LEU A 515 -14.55 -38.36 15.07
CA LEU A 515 -13.94 -37.36 15.96
C LEU A 515 -13.19 -36.26 15.18
N LEU A 516 -12.34 -36.65 14.23
CA LEU A 516 -11.51 -35.69 13.48
C LEU A 516 -12.34 -34.76 12.58
N VAL A 517 -13.41 -35.26 11.95
CA VAL A 517 -14.37 -34.43 11.20
C VAL A 517 -15.16 -33.50 12.14
N GLY A 518 -15.55 -33.97 13.33
CA GLY A 518 -16.19 -33.13 14.34
C GLY A 518 -15.30 -31.98 14.83
N LEU A 519 -14.01 -32.25 15.03
CA LEU A 519 -13.02 -31.23 15.39
C LEU A 519 -12.75 -30.24 14.25
N LEU A 520 -12.67 -30.72 13.00
CA LEU A 520 -12.56 -29.85 11.82
C LEU A 520 -13.78 -28.91 11.71
N ALA A 521 -15.00 -29.42 11.98
CA ALA A 521 -16.20 -28.60 11.99
C ALA A 521 -16.22 -27.55 13.12
N LEU A 522 -15.72 -27.91 14.31
CA LEU A 522 -15.55 -26.97 15.42
C LEU A 522 -14.60 -25.82 15.04
N VAL A 523 -13.44 -26.14 14.47
CA VAL A 523 -12.44 -25.16 14.04
C VAL A 523 -12.96 -24.27 12.90
N ASN A 524 -13.59 -24.85 11.88
CA ASN A 524 -14.24 -24.10 10.79
C ASN A 524 -15.33 -23.14 11.29
N SER A 525 -16.02 -23.46 12.39
CA SER A 525 -17.04 -22.59 12.99
C SER A 525 -16.45 -21.29 13.57
N LEU A 526 -15.20 -21.31 14.04
CA LEU A 526 -14.49 -20.10 14.49
C LEU A 526 -14.18 -19.16 13.32
N THR A 527 -13.80 -19.72 12.16
CA THR A 527 -13.59 -18.98 10.90
C THR A 527 -14.88 -18.25 10.48
N GLY A 528 -16.01 -18.93 10.58
CA GLY A 528 -17.34 -18.36 10.32
C GLY A 528 -17.72 -17.25 11.30
N LEU A 529 -17.42 -17.42 12.59
CA LEU A 529 -17.68 -16.42 13.62
C LEU A 529 -16.86 -15.14 13.39
N CYS A 530 -15.55 -15.25 13.13
CA CYS A 530 -14.68 -14.10 12.87
C CYS A 530 -15.10 -13.34 11.59
N SER A 531 -15.49 -14.08 10.54
CA SER A 531 -16.07 -13.50 9.33
C SER A 531 -17.36 -12.72 9.64
N GLY A 532 -18.21 -13.25 10.52
CA GLY A 532 -19.42 -12.57 11.01
C GLY A 532 -19.13 -11.32 11.84
N VAL A 533 -18.08 -11.31 12.66
CA VAL A 533 -17.66 -10.13 13.43
C VAL A 533 -17.24 -8.99 12.49
N MET A 534 -16.38 -9.26 11.49
CA MET A 534 -15.98 -8.23 10.52
C MET A 534 -17.18 -7.70 9.72
N ALA A 535 -18.12 -8.58 9.33
CA ALA A 535 -19.34 -8.18 8.64
C ALA A 535 -20.29 -7.33 9.50
N LEU A 536 -20.33 -7.56 10.82
CA LEU A 536 -21.06 -6.73 11.78
C LEU A 536 -20.39 -5.35 11.95
N VAL A 537 -19.06 -5.27 11.95
CA VAL A 537 -18.33 -4.00 12.06
C VAL A 537 -18.58 -3.11 10.83
N ASP A 538 -18.46 -3.63 9.60
CA ASP A 538 -18.78 -2.87 8.37
C ASP A 538 -20.25 -2.40 8.33
N ALA A 539 -21.17 -3.17 8.93
CA ALA A 539 -22.59 -2.79 9.04
C ALA A 539 -22.86 -1.71 10.12
N LEU A 540 -22.19 -1.77 11.27
CA LEU A 540 -22.35 -0.80 12.37
C LEU A 540 -21.65 0.55 12.11
N THR A 541 -20.61 0.56 11.28
CA THR A 541 -19.79 1.74 10.97
C THR A 541 -20.05 2.32 9.56
N PHE A 542 -21.09 1.83 8.89
CA PHE A 542 -21.36 2.05 7.47
C PHE A 542 -21.45 3.53 7.09
N GLY A 543 -20.51 4.01 6.28
CA GLY A 543 -20.45 5.39 5.78
C GLY A 543 -19.64 6.35 6.67
N SER A 544 -19.14 5.90 7.83
CA SER A 544 -18.38 6.74 8.75
C SER A 544 -17.23 5.99 9.44
N PHE A 545 -16.57 5.03 8.76
CA PHE A 545 -15.55 4.17 9.37
C PHE A 545 -14.42 4.95 10.04
N ALA A 546 -13.95 6.06 9.46
CA ALA A 546 -12.86 6.89 10.00
C ALA A 546 -13.09 7.35 11.46
N LYS A 547 -14.35 7.55 11.89
CA LYS A 547 -14.67 7.93 13.27
C LYS A 547 -14.43 6.82 14.30
N TYR A 548 -14.36 5.58 13.85
CA TYR A 548 -14.23 4.39 14.69
C TYR A 548 -12.97 3.57 14.39
N GLY A 549 -12.26 3.86 13.29
CA GLY A 549 -11.11 3.11 12.79
C GLY A 549 -9.95 3.03 13.78
N ALA A 550 -9.54 4.17 14.38
CA ALA A 550 -8.44 4.19 15.35
C ALA A 550 -8.76 3.34 16.60
N ASN A 551 -9.96 3.53 17.16
CA ASN A 551 -10.45 2.76 18.30
C ASN A 551 -10.58 1.25 17.96
N TRP A 552 -10.96 0.91 16.72
CA TRP A 552 -11.06 -0.47 16.25
C TRP A 552 -9.68 -1.12 16.10
N GLU A 553 -8.74 -0.50 15.39
CA GLU A 553 -7.37 -1.01 15.20
C GLU A 553 -6.63 -1.17 16.54
N SER A 554 -6.82 -0.24 17.49
CA SER A 554 -6.27 -0.37 18.85
C SER A 554 -6.97 -1.43 19.71
N SER A 555 -8.21 -1.84 19.38
CA SER A 555 -9.04 -2.67 20.26
C SER A 555 -8.52 -4.10 20.44
N THR A 556 -8.74 -4.64 21.64
CA THR A 556 -8.57 -6.07 21.91
C THR A 556 -9.49 -6.94 21.04
N SER A 557 -10.67 -6.44 20.65
CA SER A 557 -11.61 -7.13 19.77
C SER A 557 -11.06 -7.36 18.36
N CYS A 558 -10.39 -6.36 17.78
CA CYS A 558 -9.72 -6.51 16.48
C CYS A 558 -8.60 -7.54 16.57
N LYS A 559 -7.67 -7.37 17.52
CA LYS A 559 -6.51 -8.26 17.71
C LYS A 559 -6.93 -9.71 17.98
N LEU A 560 -7.98 -9.93 18.78
CA LEU A 560 -8.55 -11.26 19.03
C LEU A 560 -9.22 -11.85 17.78
N THR A 561 -9.93 -11.05 16.98
CA THR A 561 -10.55 -11.50 15.72
C THR A 561 -9.48 -11.98 14.74
N GLY A 562 -8.39 -11.22 14.59
CA GLY A 562 -7.23 -11.62 13.79
C GLY A 562 -6.59 -12.93 14.25
N PHE A 563 -6.25 -13.02 15.53
CA PHE A 563 -5.65 -14.21 16.15
C PHE A 563 -6.51 -15.47 15.95
N VAL A 564 -7.82 -15.40 16.26
CA VAL A 564 -8.73 -16.55 16.13
C VAL A 564 -8.94 -16.94 14.65
N MET A 565 -8.97 -15.97 13.74
CA MET A 565 -9.12 -16.23 12.30
C MET A 565 -7.93 -17.00 11.73
N VAL A 566 -6.70 -16.57 12.03
CA VAL A 566 -5.48 -17.29 11.61
C VAL A 566 -5.42 -18.67 12.31
N PHE A 567 -5.71 -18.73 13.62
CA PHE A 567 -5.69 -19.99 14.37
C PHE A 567 -6.65 -21.04 13.79
N ALA A 568 -7.85 -20.60 13.39
CA ALA A 568 -8.83 -21.48 12.77
C ALA A 568 -8.38 -21.95 11.39
N SER A 569 -7.80 -21.07 10.57
CA SER A 569 -7.23 -21.40 9.26
C SER A 569 -6.18 -22.53 9.38
N GLU A 570 -5.10 -22.29 10.14
CA GLU A 570 -3.96 -23.23 10.24
C GLU A 570 -4.36 -24.57 10.86
N THR A 571 -5.11 -24.53 11.97
CA THR A 571 -5.54 -25.74 12.67
C THR A 571 -6.44 -26.60 11.77
N SER A 572 -7.23 -25.99 10.86
CA SER A 572 -8.02 -26.75 9.89
C SER A 572 -7.14 -27.54 8.91
N VAL A 573 -6.05 -26.96 8.40
CA VAL A 573 -5.11 -27.61 7.46
C VAL A 573 -4.30 -28.72 8.15
N PHE A 574 -3.88 -28.51 9.41
CA PHE A 574 -3.19 -29.54 10.19
C PHE A 574 -4.12 -30.74 10.49
N LEU A 575 -5.37 -30.50 10.92
CA LEU A 575 -6.35 -31.57 11.12
C LEU A 575 -6.68 -32.32 9.82
N LEU A 576 -6.72 -31.63 8.68
CA LEU A 576 -6.90 -32.23 7.36
C LEU A 576 -5.72 -33.14 6.98
N THR A 577 -4.50 -32.70 7.30
CA THR A 577 -3.28 -33.47 7.06
C THR A 577 -3.26 -34.76 7.89
N VAL A 578 -3.67 -34.70 9.17
CA VAL A 578 -3.84 -35.88 10.01
C VAL A 578 -4.91 -36.82 9.46
N ALA A 579 -5.99 -36.29 8.87
CA ALA A 579 -7.06 -37.10 8.25
C ALA A 579 -6.55 -37.88 7.02
N ALA A 580 -5.58 -37.34 6.29
CA ALA A 580 -4.93 -38.02 5.17
C ALA A 580 -4.03 -39.17 5.63
N VAL A 581 -3.16 -38.91 6.60
CA VAL A 581 -2.20 -39.90 7.10
C VAL A 581 -2.93 -41.05 7.82
N GLU A 582 -3.96 -40.77 8.64
CA GLU A 582 -4.76 -41.81 9.32
C GLU A 582 -5.43 -42.75 8.31
N ARG A 583 -6.05 -42.17 7.26
CA ARG A 583 -6.74 -42.96 6.23
C ARG A 583 -5.79 -43.78 5.37
N SER A 584 -4.60 -43.26 5.06
CA SER A 584 -3.55 -44.03 4.38
C SER A 584 -3.06 -45.19 5.26
N PHE A 585 -2.86 -44.97 6.56
CA PHE A 585 -2.36 -45.99 7.48
C PHE A 585 -3.39 -47.11 7.74
N SER A 586 -4.68 -46.75 7.85
CA SER A 586 -5.79 -47.68 8.06
C SER A 586 -6.12 -48.59 6.86
N VAL A 587 -5.54 -48.33 5.68
CA VAL A 587 -5.75 -49.15 4.47
C VAL A 587 -4.51 -49.97 4.10
N HIS A 588 -3.31 -49.48 4.42
CA HIS A 588 -2.07 -50.23 4.12
C HIS A 588 -1.87 -51.45 5.05
N ASN A 589 -2.34 -51.39 6.29
CA ASN A 589 -2.27 -52.48 7.26
C ASN A 589 -3.63 -53.18 7.37
N GLY A 590 -3.74 -54.41 6.85
CA GLY A 590 -5.02 -55.12 6.70
C GLY A 590 -5.39 -56.10 7.84
N LYS A 591 -5.35 -55.70 9.12
CA LYS A 591 -5.63 -56.60 10.28
C LYS A 591 -6.49 -55.93 11.37
N ALA A 592 -7.74 -55.65 10.99
CA ALA A 592 -8.70 -54.72 11.61
C ALA A 592 -8.75 -54.58 13.16
N ALA A 593 -8.45 -55.64 13.92
CA ALA A 593 -8.46 -55.57 15.39
C ALA A 593 -7.23 -54.87 16.00
N LEU A 594 -6.07 -54.94 15.34
CA LEU A 594 -4.85 -54.25 15.80
C LEU A 594 -4.86 -52.78 15.33
N ASP A 595 -5.31 -52.56 14.10
CA ASP A 595 -5.31 -51.27 13.41
C ASP A 595 -6.15 -50.21 14.15
N TYR A 596 -7.31 -50.60 14.71
CA TYR A 596 -8.13 -49.69 15.52
C TYR A 596 -7.40 -49.14 16.74
N ARG A 597 -6.54 -49.94 17.39
CA ARG A 597 -5.69 -49.46 18.51
C ARG A 597 -4.61 -48.51 18.01
N ALA A 598 -3.98 -48.82 16.88
CA ALA A 598 -2.92 -48.00 16.29
C ALA A 598 -3.44 -46.63 15.82
N SER A 599 -4.50 -46.59 15.00
CA SER A 599 -5.17 -45.34 14.57
C SER A 599 -5.63 -44.51 15.77
N LYS A 600 -6.28 -45.13 16.77
CA LYS A 600 -6.73 -44.43 17.97
C LYS A 600 -5.59 -43.88 18.83
N ALA A 601 -4.43 -44.53 18.85
CA ALA A 601 -3.23 -44.00 19.51
C ALA A 601 -2.61 -42.83 18.73
N MET A 602 -2.49 -42.97 17.41
CA MET A 602 -1.99 -41.92 16.50
C MET A 602 -2.84 -40.64 16.61
N VAL A 603 -4.17 -40.73 16.45
CA VAL A 603 -5.07 -39.57 16.51
C VAL A 603 -5.05 -38.91 17.90
N LYS A 604 -4.90 -39.69 18.98
CA LYS A 604 -4.76 -39.16 20.35
C LYS A 604 -3.50 -38.32 20.58
N LEU A 605 -2.41 -38.58 19.84
CA LEU A 605 -1.18 -37.80 19.92
C LEU A 605 -1.16 -36.65 18.90
N ALA A 606 -1.62 -36.92 17.69
CA ALA A 606 -1.59 -35.96 16.58
C ALA A 606 -2.56 -34.79 16.75
N VAL A 607 -3.76 -35.00 17.32
CA VAL A 607 -4.75 -33.93 17.51
C VAL A 607 -4.24 -32.84 18.48
N PRO A 608 -3.79 -33.14 19.71
CA PRO A 608 -3.20 -32.12 20.59
C PRO A 608 -2.02 -31.39 19.95
N PHE A 609 -1.16 -32.11 19.20
CA PHE A 609 -0.03 -31.50 18.49
C PHE A 609 -0.49 -30.49 17.43
N CYS A 610 -1.56 -30.76 16.67
CA CYS A 610 -2.12 -29.80 15.69
C CYS A 610 -2.59 -28.49 16.35
N PHE A 611 -3.28 -28.60 17.49
CA PHE A 611 -3.76 -27.43 18.23
C PHE A 611 -2.60 -26.64 18.86
N ILE A 612 -1.58 -27.32 19.40
CA ILE A 612 -0.35 -26.67 19.91
C ILE A 612 0.40 -25.96 18.78
N LEU A 613 0.58 -26.60 17.62
CA LEU A 613 1.26 -26.02 16.48
C LEU A 613 0.53 -24.77 15.96
N GLY A 614 -0.81 -24.82 15.85
CA GLY A 614 -1.63 -23.65 15.52
C GLY A 614 -1.49 -22.50 16.51
N LEU A 615 -1.47 -22.78 17.83
CA LEU A 615 -1.26 -21.76 18.87
C LEU A 615 0.15 -21.13 18.81
N VAL A 616 1.19 -21.93 18.56
CA VAL A 616 2.55 -21.41 18.39
C VAL A 616 2.61 -20.49 17.17
N VAL A 617 2.14 -20.97 16.01
CA VAL A 617 2.09 -20.19 14.76
C VAL A 617 1.38 -18.85 14.92
N THR A 618 0.26 -18.82 15.65
CA THR A 618 -0.54 -17.59 15.85
C THR A 618 -0.04 -16.64 16.94
N SER A 619 0.86 -17.10 17.81
CA SER A 619 1.48 -16.27 18.84
C SER A 619 2.81 -15.63 18.42
N LEU A 620 3.47 -16.09 17.36
CA LEU A 620 4.65 -15.43 16.80
C LEU A 620 4.43 -13.93 16.47
N PRO A 621 3.32 -13.50 15.84
CA PRO A 621 3.03 -12.07 15.64
C PRO A 621 2.93 -11.26 16.93
N LEU A 622 2.50 -11.88 18.05
CA LEU A 622 2.35 -11.21 19.35
C LEU A 622 3.67 -11.09 20.13
N LEU A 623 4.75 -11.71 19.66
CA LEU A 623 6.05 -11.74 20.32
C LEU A 623 7.11 -10.86 19.63
N HIS A 624 6.83 -10.39 18.41
CA HIS A 624 7.68 -9.50 17.60
C HIS A 624 6.86 -8.35 17.03
N ILE A 625 7.48 -7.48 16.22
CA ILE A 625 7.07 -6.09 15.93
C ILE A 625 5.69 -5.92 15.21
N THR A 626 5.06 -7.01 14.77
CA THR A 626 3.85 -6.99 13.91
C THR A 626 2.54 -7.22 14.69
N ASP A 627 1.94 -6.16 15.21
CA ASP A 627 0.62 -6.25 15.85
C ASP A 627 -0.50 -6.56 14.81
N TYR A 628 -1.48 -7.38 15.19
CA TYR A 628 -2.70 -7.60 14.40
C TYR A 628 -3.53 -6.31 14.20
N GLY A 629 -3.34 -5.30 15.06
CA GLY A 629 -3.93 -3.97 14.92
C GLY A 629 -3.34 -3.08 13.81
N THR A 630 -2.39 -3.58 13.01
CA THR A 630 -1.76 -2.81 11.89
C THR A 630 -2.65 -2.63 10.67
N SER A 631 -3.85 -3.22 10.63
CA SER A 631 -4.84 -2.95 9.57
C SER A 631 -6.27 -3.11 10.07
N SER A 632 -7.20 -2.39 9.46
CA SER A 632 -8.63 -2.41 9.83
C SER A 632 -9.31 -3.77 9.62
N LEU A 633 -8.69 -4.66 8.83
CA LEU A 633 -9.11 -6.06 8.65
C LEU A 633 -8.60 -6.99 9.76
N CYS A 634 -7.77 -6.50 10.68
CA CYS A 634 -7.18 -7.23 11.80
C CYS A 634 -6.31 -8.43 11.39
N LEU A 635 -5.84 -8.46 10.14
CA LEU A 635 -5.02 -9.53 9.59
C LEU A 635 -3.60 -9.02 9.30
N PRO A 636 -2.55 -9.87 9.37
CA PRO A 636 -1.21 -9.50 8.94
C PRO A 636 -1.19 -9.29 7.41
N VAL A 637 -1.05 -8.04 6.97
CA VAL A 637 -0.96 -7.65 5.56
C VAL A 637 0.51 -7.39 5.19
N PRO A 638 1.04 -7.87 4.05
CA PRO A 638 2.45 -7.72 3.68
C PRO A 638 2.78 -6.33 3.11
N LEU A 639 2.42 -5.26 3.83
CA LEU A 639 2.59 -3.86 3.43
C LEU A 639 3.29 -3.08 4.55
N GLY A 640 4.63 -2.95 4.46
CA GLY A 640 5.41 -2.07 5.35
C GLY A 640 6.78 -2.63 5.67
N GLU A 641 6.84 -3.67 6.50
CA GLU A 641 8.10 -4.12 7.13
C GLU A 641 8.63 -5.47 6.64
N ASN A 642 9.96 -5.56 6.58
CA ASN A 642 10.70 -6.79 6.23
C ASN A 642 10.47 -7.94 7.23
N SER A 643 10.12 -7.60 8.48
CA SER A 643 9.85 -8.52 9.60
C SER A 643 8.60 -9.39 9.33
N GLY A 644 7.45 -8.76 9.14
CA GLY A 644 6.15 -9.43 8.94
C GLY A 644 6.06 -10.20 7.62
N LEU A 645 6.69 -9.67 6.57
CA LEU A 645 6.79 -10.32 5.27
C LEU A 645 7.43 -11.73 5.39
N GLY A 646 8.51 -11.85 6.17
CA GLY A 646 9.19 -13.13 6.40
C GLY A 646 8.30 -14.17 7.08
N LEU A 647 7.52 -13.76 8.09
CA LEU A 647 6.60 -14.66 8.80
C LEU A 647 5.48 -15.19 7.89
N MET A 648 4.92 -14.31 7.04
CA MET A 648 3.89 -14.70 6.06
C MET A 648 4.42 -15.72 5.03
N VAL A 649 5.69 -15.61 4.62
CA VAL A 649 6.32 -16.58 3.71
C VAL A 649 6.55 -17.92 4.39
N VAL A 650 7.01 -17.95 5.64
CA VAL A 650 7.14 -19.20 6.43
C VAL A 650 5.78 -19.91 6.55
N GLN A 651 4.71 -19.16 6.82
CA GLN A 651 3.34 -19.68 6.88
C GLN A 651 2.92 -20.39 5.58
N VAL A 652 3.22 -19.77 4.43
CA VAL A 652 2.87 -20.34 3.12
C VAL A 652 3.67 -21.60 2.81
N LEU A 653 4.94 -21.66 3.21
CA LEU A 653 5.77 -22.85 3.04
C LEU A 653 5.28 -24.03 3.92
N VAL A 654 4.89 -23.77 5.17
CA VAL A 654 4.32 -24.78 6.07
C VAL A 654 3.01 -25.36 5.53
N ASN A 655 2.08 -24.51 5.09
CA ASN A 655 0.83 -24.96 4.47
C ASN A 655 1.08 -25.73 3.16
N SER A 656 1.98 -25.25 2.31
CA SER A 656 2.35 -25.93 1.06
C SER A 656 2.93 -27.33 1.31
N LEU A 657 3.72 -27.50 2.38
CA LEU A 657 4.20 -28.81 2.82
C LEU A 657 3.04 -29.72 3.29
N CYS A 658 2.07 -29.19 4.04
CA CYS A 658 0.86 -29.94 4.40
C CYS A 658 0.06 -30.40 3.18
N TYR A 659 -0.17 -29.53 2.18
CA TYR A 659 -0.83 -29.92 0.92
C TYR A 659 -0.03 -30.95 0.13
N LEU A 660 1.31 -30.88 0.13
CA LEU A 660 2.17 -31.90 -0.49
C LEU A 660 2.04 -33.26 0.22
N VAL A 661 2.13 -33.29 1.55
CA VAL A 661 1.98 -34.54 2.36
C VAL A 661 0.60 -35.16 2.15
N MET A 662 -0.47 -34.36 2.13
CA MET A 662 -1.81 -34.84 1.79
C MET A 662 -1.86 -35.42 0.37
N THR A 663 -1.33 -34.71 -0.63
CA THR A 663 -1.36 -35.16 -2.03
C THR A 663 -0.60 -36.47 -2.23
N VAL A 664 0.58 -36.62 -1.62
CA VAL A 664 1.38 -37.86 -1.68
C VAL A 664 0.65 -39.02 -0.99
N THR A 665 0.12 -38.82 0.22
CA THR A 665 -0.58 -39.89 0.97
C THR A 665 -1.84 -40.37 0.27
N TYR A 666 -2.64 -39.49 -0.35
CA TYR A 666 -3.79 -39.92 -1.16
C TYR A 666 -3.40 -40.54 -2.51
N THR A 667 -2.28 -40.15 -3.12
CA THR A 667 -1.75 -40.81 -4.32
C THR A 667 -1.33 -42.26 -3.99
N CYS A 668 -0.64 -42.47 -2.87
CA CYS A 668 -0.30 -43.78 -2.35
C CYS A 668 -1.55 -44.62 -2.02
N LEU A 669 -2.59 -44.01 -1.44
CA LEU A 669 -3.87 -44.66 -1.18
C LEU A 669 -4.58 -45.09 -2.47
N TYR A 670 -4.58 -44.25 -3.51
CA TYR A 670 -5.17 -44.60 -4.80
C TYR A 670 -4.44 -45.77 -5.47
N CYS A 671 -3.11 -45.73 -5.51
CA CYS A 671 -2.26 -46.77 -6.09
C CYS A 671 -2.25 -48.10 -5.31
N SER A 672 -2.77 -48.13 -4.07
CA SER A 672 -2.95 -49.38 -3.31
C SER A 672 -4.32 -50.01 -3.54
N LEU A 673 -5.37 -49.20 -3.75
CA LEU A 673 -6.72 -49.68 -4.07
C LEU A 673 -6.78 -50.38 -5.43
N GLU A 674 -6.02 -49.91 -6.42
CA GLU A 674 -5.91 -50.51 -7.75
C GLU A 674 -5.30 -51.94 -7.74
N LYS A 675 -4.74 -52.37 -6.60
CA LYS A 675 -4.10 -53.69 -6.41
C LYS A 675 -4.90 -54.64 -5.50
N GLY A 676 -6.09 -54.24 -5.04
CA GLY A 676 -6.95 -55.05 -4.18
C GLY A 676 -8.08 -55.75 -4.93
N GLU A 677 -8.38 -57.00 -4.57
CA GLU A 677 -9.55 -57.71 -5.11
C GLU A 677 -10.86 -57.02 -4.71
N HIS A 678 -11.86 -57.12 -5.59
CA HIS A 678 -13.08 -56.31 -5.57
C HIS A 678 -14.11 -56.72 -4.50
N ASP A 679 -13.80 -56.54 -3.21
CA ASP A 679 -14.79 -56.77 -2.14
C ASP A 679 -14.81 -55.66 -1.07
N LYS A 680 -15.24 -54.46 -1.50
CA LYS A 680 -15.96 -53.43 -0.70
C LYS A 680 -16.44 -52.29 -1.59
N LEU A 681 -17.76 -52.25 -1.86
CA LEU A 681 -18.41 -51.12 -2.55
C LEU A 681 -18.31 -49.79 -1.78
N TRP A 682 -18.04 -49.87 -0.47
CA TRP A 682 -18.10 -48.78 0.50
C TRP A 682 -16.89 -47.84 0.45
N ASP A 683 -15.68 -48.40 0.41
CA ASP A 683 -14.43 -47.64 0.51
C ASP A 683 -14.30 -46.64 -0.67
N CYS A 684 -14.64 -47.07 -1.88
CA CYS A 684 -14.63 -46.22 -3.08
C CYS A 684 -15.46 -44.93 -2.94
N SER A 685 -16.59 -44.95 -2.22
CA SER A 685 -17.41 -43.74 -2.05
C SER A 685 -16.78 -42.74 -1.07
N MET A 686 -16.11 -43.25 -0.03
CA MET A 686 -15.46 -42.42 0.98
C MET A 686 -14.13 -41.85 0.45
N ILE A 687 -13.31 -42.67 -0.21
CA ILE A 687 -12.08 -42.21 -0.89
C ILE A 687 -12.40 -41.14 -1.93
N ARG A 688 -13.47 -41.29 -2.73
CA ARG A 688 -13.90 -40.25 -3.68
C ARG A 688 -14.30 -38.94 -2.98
N HIS A 689 -15.09 -38.99 -1.89
CA HIS A 689 -15.46 -37.80 -1.13
C HIS A 689 -14.22 -37.03 -0.65
N VAL A 690 -13.24 -37.77 -0.12
CA VAL A 690 -12.03 -37.21 0.48
C VAL A 690 -11.07 -36.64 -0.58
N ALA A 691 -10.95 -37.28 -1.75
CA ALA A 691 -10.19 -36.73 -2.88
C ALA A 691 -10.77 -35.40 -3.40
N TRP A 692 -12.11 -35.27 -3.46
CA TRP A 692 -12.75 -33.99 -3.80
C TRP A 692 -12.48 -32.89 -2.77
N LEU A 693 -12.42 -33.26 -1.49
CA LEU A 693 -12.12 -32.33 -0.42
C LEU A 693 -10.68 -31.81 -0.56
N LEU A 694 -9.68 -32.68 -0.74
CA LEU A 694 -8.30 -32.24 -1.02
C LEU A 694 -8.22 -31.31 -2.23
N PHE A 695 -8.80 -31.72 -3.36
CA PHE A 695 -8.75 -30.93 -4.60
C PHE A 695 -9.32 -29.53 -4.40
N ALA A 696 -10.48 -29.41 -3.75
CA ALA A 696 -11.12 -28.13 -3.48
C ALA A 696 -10.26 -27.22 -2.56
N ASN A 697 -9.62 -27.78 -1.52
CA ASN A 697 -8.80 -26.99 -0.60
C ASN A 697 -7.49 -26.52 -1.28
N CYS A 698 -6.84 -27.40 -2.04
CA CYS A 698 -5.61 -27.06 -2.77
C CYS A 698 -5.85 -25.95 -3.83
N VAL A 699 -6.94 -26.05 -4.59
CA VAL A 699 -7.35 -25.05 -5.59
C VAL A 699 -7.64 -23.68 -4.96
N LEU A 700 -8.26 -23.64 -3.77
CA LEU A 700 -8.56 -22.39 -3.07
C LEU A 700 -7.35 -21.80 -2.33
N TYR A 701 -6.34 -22.61 -2.02
CA TYR A 701 -5.10 -22.15 -1.40
C TYR A 701 -4.15 -21.45 -2.39
N PHE A 702 -4.16 -21.86 -3.66
CA PHE A 702 -3.26 -21.35 -4.70
C PHE A 702 -3.28 -19.80 -4.87
N PRO A 703 -4.45 -19.11 -4.85
CA PRO A 703 -4.53 -17.65 -4.73
C PRO A 703 -3.73 -17.03 -3.57
N VAL A 704 -3.78 -17.66 -2.39
CA VAL A 704 -3.17 -17.15 -1.15
C VAL A 704 -1.65 -17.23 -1.24
N ALA A 705 -1.14 -18.38 -1.70
CA ALA A 705 0.29 -18.57 -1.94
C ALA A 705 0.83 -17.57 -2.98
N PHE A 706 0.09 -17.35 -4.09
CA PHE A 706 0.49 -16.39 -5.13
C PHE A 706 0.65 -14.97 -4.58
N LEU A 707 -0.30 -14.48 -3.76
CA LEU A 707 -0.20 -13.14 -3.18
C LEU A 707 1.03 -12.97 -2.27
N SER A 708 1.32 -13.93 -1.40
CA SER A 708 2.47 -13.85 -0.49
C SER A 708 3.81 -13.86 -1.23
N PHE A 709 3.96 -14.70 -2.28
CA PHE A 709 5.16 -14.68 -3.11
C PHE A 709 5.25 -13.42 -4.00
N SER A 710 4.12 -12.89 -4.48
CA SER A 710 4.07 -11.61 -5.21
C SER A 710 4.58 -10.45 -4.36
N ALA A 711 4.20 -10.40 -3.07
CA ALA A 711 4.68 -9.39 -2.14
C ALA A 711 6.19 -9.53 -1.85
N LEU A 712 6.68 -10.77 -1.64
CA LEU A 712 8.11 -11.04 -1.44
C LEU A 712 8.97 -10.56 -2.63
N LEU A 713 8.47 -10.77 -3.86
CA LEU A 713 9.13 -10.36 -5.10
C LEU A 713 8.90 -8.89 -5.47
N LYS A 714 8.22 -8.09 -4.61
CA LYS A 714 7.83 -6.69 -4.84
C LYS A 714 7.03 -6.46 -6.14
N ILE A 715 6.35 -7.49 -6.63
CA ILE A 715 5.58 -7.46 -7.89
C ILE A 715 4.37 -6.54 -7.71
N SER A 716 4.43 -5.38 -8.39
CA SER A 716 3.67 -4.17 -8.03
C SER A 716 2.24 -4.12 -8.61
N ALA A 717 1.64 -5.26 -8.90
CA ALA A 717 0.51 -5.38 -9.83
C ALA A 717 -0.84 -5.81 -9.21
N VAL A 718 -0.88 -6.11 -7.91
CA VAL A 718 -2.11 -6.57 -7.25
C VAL A 718 -2.85 -5.38 -6.64
N GLY A 719 -3.96 -4.98 -7.27
CA GLY A 719 -4.86 -3.96 -6.73
C GLY A 719 -5.50 -4.39 -5.39
N PRO A 720 -5.79 -3.45 -4.48
CA PRO A 720 -6.23 -3.77 -3.12
C PRO A 720 -7.53 -4.56 -3.05
N ASP A 721 -8.48 -4.32 -3.97
CA ASP A 721 -9.74 -5.08 -4.05
C ASP A 721 -9.53 -6.59 -4.21
N VAL A 722 -8.46 -6.99 -4.92
CA VAL A 722 -8.08 -8.40 -5.08
C VAL A 722 -7.58 -8.97 -3.75
N ILE A 723 -6.72 -8.24 -3.04
CA ILE A 723 -6.19 -8.67 -1.74
C ILE A 723 -7.32 -8.79 -0.72
N LYS A 724 -8.20 -7.77 -0.62
CA LYS A 724 -9.43 -7.80 0.20
C LYS A 724 -10.30 -9.01 -0.16
N SER A 725 -10.55 -9.24 -1.45
CA SER A 725 -11.37 -10.39 -1.91
C SER A 725 -10.78 -11.75 -1.54
N VAL A 726 -9.45 -11.91 -1.62
CA VAL A 726 -8.78 -13.16 -1.25
C VAL A 726 -8.84 -13.38 0.26
N LEU A 727 -8.44 -12.39 1.06
CA LEU A 727 -8.41 -12.49 2.53
C LEU A 727 -9.81 -12.69 3.14
N LEU A 728 -10.81 -11.96 2.64
CA LEU A 728 -12.15 -11.94 3.25
C LEU A 728 -13.12 -12.98 2.68
N VAL A 729 -12.89 -13.52 1.47
CA VAL A 729 -13.85 -14.43 0.82
C VAL A 729 -13.23 -15.73 0.29
N VAL A 730 -11.95 -15.75 -0.14
CA VAL A 730 -11.30 -16.98 -0.62
C VAL A 730 -10.72 -17.80 0.53
N VAL A 731 -9.90 -17.18 1.40
CA VAL A 731 -9.32 -17.82 2.60
C VAL A 731 -10.37 -18.52 3.48
N PRO A 732 -11.57 -17.94 3.74
CA PRO A 732 -12.57 -18.59 4.59
C PRO A 732 -13.42 -19.65 3.86
N LEU A 733 -13.39 -19.72 2.52
CA LEU A 733 -14.30 -20.56 1.74
C LEU A 733 -14.18 -22.08 2.03
N PRO A 734 -13.00 -22.66 2.35
CA PRO A 734 -12.87 -24.03 2.84
C PRO A 734 -13.76 -24.35 4.05
N ALA A 735 -13.95 -23.41 4.97
CA ALA A 735 -14.83 -23.59 6.14
C ALA A 735 -16.31 -23.76 5.75
N CYS A 736 -16.71 -23.32 4.56
CA CYS A 736 -18.03 -23.57 3.97
C CYS A 736 -18.07 -24.88 3.18
N LEU A 737 -17.07 -25.15 2.34
CA LEU A 737 -17.10 -26.29 1.42
C LEU A 737 -16.85 -27.64 2.10
N ASN A 738 -15.94 -27.69 3.07
CA ASN A 738 -15.58 -28.94 3.77
C ASN A 738 -16.78 -29.64 4.44
N PRO A 739 -17.61 -28.97 5.27
CA PRO A 739 -18.82 -29.59 5.82
C PRO A 739 -19.88 -29.88 4.74
N LEU A 740 -20.06 -29.02 3.72
CA LEU A 740 -21.03 -29.27 2.65
C LEU A 740 -20.68 -30.52 1.83
N LEU A 741 -19.41 -30.73 1.49
CA LEU A 741 -18.94 -31.94 0.82
C LEU A 741 -19.20 -33.19 1.68
N TYR A 742 -19.00 -33.11 3.00
CA TYR A 742 -19.29 -34.20 3.92
C TYR A 742 -20.80 -34.53 3.96
N VAL A 743 -21.66 -33.53 4.15
CA VAL A 743 -23.13 -33.65 4.16
C VAL A 743 -23.69 -34.23 2.85
N LEU A 744 -23.12 -33.84 1.71
CA LEU A 744 -23.57 -34.30 0.40
C LEU A 744 -23.11 -35.72 0.06
N PHE A 745 -21.82 -36.03 0.29
CA PHE A 745 -21.18 -37.25 -0.23
C PHE A 745 -21.00 -38.39 0.78
N ASN A 746 -21.03 -38.14 2.09
CA ASN A 746 -20.96 -39.23 3.08
C ASN A 746 -22.34 -39.90 3.25
N PRO A 747 -22.50 -41.21 2.96
CA PRO A 747 -23.76 -41.91 3.21
C PRO A 747 -24.12 -41.95 4.71
N HIS A 748 -23.13 -42.15 5.58
CA HIS A 748 -23.35 -42.31 7.02
C HIS A 748 -23.93 -41.05 7.68
N PHE A 749 -23.64 -39.84 7.17
CA PHE A 749 -24.26 -38.61 7.68
C PHE A 749 -25.80 -38.68 7.60
N LYS A 750 -26.35 -39.27 6.54
CA LYS A 750 -27.82 -39.38 6.33
C LYS A 750 -28.42 -40.50 7.18
N GLU A 751 -27.64 -41.52 7.50
CA GLU A 751 -28.02 -42.62 8.41
C GLU A 751 -28.00 -42.14 9.86
N ASP A 752 -26.90 -41.52 10.31
CA ASP A 752 -26.73 -40.92 11.64
C ASP A 752 -27.82 -39.88 11.93
N LEU A 753 -28.05 -38.96 10.98
CA LEU A 753 -29.10 -37.93 11.09
C LEU A 753 -30.50 -38.55 11.08
N GLY A 754 -30.74 -39.58 10.27
CA GLY A 754 -32.01 -40.32 10.25
C GLY A 754 -32.30 -41.08 11.55
N LEU A 755 -31.26 -41.61 12.20
CA LEU A 755 -31.35 -42.21 13.54
C LEU A 755 -31.63 -41.16 14.61
N LEU A 756 -30.98 -39.99 14.54
CA LEU A 756 -31.26 -38.84 15.41
C LEU A 756 -32.71 -38.34 15.27
N PHE A 757 -33.22 -38.19 14.05
CA PHE A 757 -34.62 -37.83 13.80
C PHE A 757 -35.59 -38.89 14.33
N ARG A 758 -35.31 -40.18 14.14
CA ARG A 758 -36.14 -41.25 14.72
C ARG A 758 -36.11 -41.24 16.25
N HIS A 759 -34.94 -41.03 16.86
CA HIS A 759 -34.83 -41.01 18.32
C HIS A 759 -35.55 -39.80 18.91
N THR A 760 -35.40 -38.60 18.34
CA THR A 760 -36.13 -37.40 18.76
C THR A 760 -37.64 -37.54 18.53
N GLN A 761 -38.08 -38.13 17.42
CA GLN A 761 -39.50 -38.40 17.15
C GLN A 761 -40.10 -39.42 18.13
N VAL A 762 -39.36 -40.48 18.50
CA VAL A 762 -39.75 -41.43 19.55
C VAL A 762 -39.75 -40.79 20.94
N THR A 763 -38.80 -39.90 21.26
CA THR A 763 -38.82 -39.14 22.52
C THR A 763 -39.99 -38.16 22.58
N LEU A 764 -40.35 -37.51 21.47
CA LEU A 764 -41.52 -36.62 21.37
C LEU A 764 -42.84 -37.40 21.58
N LEU A 765 -42.98 -38.55 20.93
CA LEU A 765 -44.12 -39.47 21.12
C LEU A 765 -44.19 -40.02 22.55
N ARG A 766 -43.04 -40.33 23.17
CA ARG A 766 -42.97 -40.75 24.57
C ARG A 766 -43.40 -39.65 25.53
N ASN A 767 -43.05 -38.39 25.25
CA ASN A 767 -43.50 -37.24 26.03
C ASN A 767 -45.00 -36.95 25.82
N GLN A 768 -45.54 -37.17 24.61
CA GLN A 768 -46.99 -37.11 24.39
C GLN A 768 -47.74 -38.19 25.18
N HIS A 769 -47.25 -39.44 25.20
CA HIS A 769 -47.85 -40.50 26.03
C HIS A 769 -47.70 -40.27 27.54
N LEU A 770 -46.64 -39.59 28.01
CA LEU A 770 -46.52 -39.16 29.41
C LEU A 770 -47.46 -37.99 29.78
N SER A 771 -48.08 -37.32 28.82
CA SER A 771 -49.02 -36.20 29.07
C SER A 771 -50.50 -36.61 29.06
N LEU A 772 -50.82 -37.89 28.85
CA LEU A 772 -52.19 -38.39 28.69
C LEU A 772 -52.48 -39.68 29.47
N ALA A 773 -51.81 -39.87 30.61
CA ALA A 773 -51.94 -41.05 31.47
C ALA A 773 -51.75 -40.69 32.96
N SER A 774 -52.64 -39.83 33.49
CA SER A 774 -52.59 -39.38 34.89
C SER A 774 -53.99 -39.05 35.46
N LEU A 775 -54.94 -39.97 35.28
CA LEU A 775 -56.23 -40.07 35.97
C LEU A 775 -56.76 -41.50 35.75
N ASP A 776 -57.63 -41.96 36.66
CA ASP A 776 -58.13 -43.35 36.83
C ASP A 776 -57.00 -44.39 37.06
N SER A 777 -56.62 -44.74 38.30
CA SER A 777 -57.36 -45.39 39.42
C SER A 777 -57.22 -46.92 39.39
N ASP A 778 -56.68 -47.46 40.49
CA ASP A 778 -56.86 -48.80 41.06
C ASP A 778 -57.12 -49.99 40.10
N ASP A 779 -56.17 -50.95 40.04
CA ASP A 779 -56.50 -52.25 40.66
C ASP A 779 -55.30 -53.14 41.07
N ALA A 780 -55.63 -54.09 41.92
CA ALA A 780 -54.89 -55.15 42.59
C ALA A 780 -53.69 -55.85 41.87
N GLU A 781 -52.56 -55.88 42.58
CA GLU A 781 -51.95 -57.11 43.15
C GLU A 781 -51.50 -58.28 42.22
N LYS A 782 -50.18 -58.55 42.12
CA LYS A 782 -49.53 -59.66 42.89
C LYS A 782 -48.01 -59.88 42.66
N GLN A 783 -47.34 -60.14 43.80
CA GLN A 783 -46.25 -61.10 44.05
C GLN A 783 -45.17 -61.37 42.97
N SER A 784 -43.91 -61.03 43.27
CA SER A 784 -42.93 -61.95 43.92
C SER A 784 -41.48 -61.50 43.71
N CYS A 785 -40.59 -61.88 44.62
CA CYS A 785 -39.15 -61.61 44.54
C CYS A 785 -38.36 -62.69 43.78
N ASP A 786 -37.16 -62.28 43.36
CA ASP A 786 -35.91 -63.05 43.33
C ASP A 786 -35.62 -64.11 42.25
N SER A 787 -34.30 -64.34 42.14
CA SER A 787 -33.58 -65.49 41.57
C SER A 787 -33.13 -65.50 40.10
N THR A 788 -31.90 -65.00 39.91
CA THR A 788 -30.69 -65.70 39.38
C THR A 788 -30.72 -66.70 38.20
N GLN A 789 -29.56 -66.75 37.52
CA GLN A 789 -28.98 -67.84 36.72
C GLN A 789 -29.49 -68.11 35.29
N ALA A 790 -28.66 -67.69 34.31
CA ALA A 790 -28.26 -68.54 33.18
C ALA A 790 -26.85 -68.13 32.69
N LEU A 791 -25.86 -69.02 32.86
CA LEU A 791 -24.47 -68.90 32.38
C LEU A 791 -24.03 -70.30 31.90
N VAL A 792 -22.85 -70.42 31.26
CA VAL A 792 -22.16 -71.70 30.92
C VAL A 792 -22.78 -72.44 29.71
N SER A 793 -22.43 -72.03 28.48
CA SER A 793 -21.49 -72.76 27.57
C SER A 793 -22.19 -73.91 26.78
N PHE A 794 -21.61 -74.68 25.85
CA PHE A 794 -20.25 -74.78 25.25
C PHE A 794 -20.38 -74.73 23.69
N THR A 795 -19.46 -75.13 22.78
CA THR A 795 -18.23 -75.95 22.82
C THR A 795 -17.17 -75.41 21.81
N SER A 796 -16.49 -76.27 21.04
CA SER A 796 -15.35 -75.99 20.14
C SER A 796 -15.54 -76.54 18.73
N LEU A 797 -14.92 -75.89 17.73
CA LEU A 797 -14.51 -76.39 16.39
C LEU A 797 -15.54 -77.15 15.51
N ASN A 798 -15.47 -76.86 14.20
CA ASN A 798 -15.36 -77.97 13.24
C ASN A 798 -14.48 -77.63 12.03
N LYS A 799 -13.94 -78.66 11.38
CA LYS A 799 -13.20 -78.57 10.11
C LYS A 799 -14.16 -78.54 8.90
N GLN A 800 -13.59 -78.41 7.71
CA GLN A 800 -14.25 -78.67 6.42
C GLN A 800 -15.00 -80.02 6.43
N PRO A 801 -16.05 -80.13 5.61
CA PRO A 801 -15.99 -81.19 4.60
C PRO A 801 -16.33 -80.72 3.18
N THR A 802 -15.77 -81.43 2.21
CA THR A 802 -16.23 -81.46 0.81
C THR A 802 -17.55 -82.22 0.69
N CYS A 803 -18.45 -81.80 -0.21
CA CYS A 803 -19.66 -82.55 -0.54
C CYS A 803 -19.63 -83.10 -1.98
N LEU A 804 -20.16 -84.31 -2.14
CA LEU A 804 -20.37 -85.01 -3.41
C LEU A 804 -21.66 -84.52 -4.11
N ALA A 805 -21.77 -84.79 -5.41
CA ALA A 805 -22.95 -84.47 -6.21
C ALA A 805 -23.87 -85.69 -6.40
N GLN A 806 -25.19 -85.46 -6.35
CA GLN A 806 -26.17 -86.12 -7.24
C GLN A 806 -27.54 -85.40 -7.22
N ASP A 807 -28.28 -85.57 -8.31
CA ASP A 807 -29.47 -84.82 -8.76
C ASP A 807 -30.80 -85.61 -8.52
N PRO A 808 -32.00 -85.16 -8.97
CA PRO A 808 -32.64 -83.83 -8.82
C PRO A 808 -34.18 -83.91 -8.53
N LYS A 809 -34.86 -82.77 -8.24
CA LYS A 809 -35.97 -82.22 -9.07
C LYS A 809 -36.62 -80.93 -8.49
N PRO A 810 -37.26 -80.06 -9.31
CA PRO A 810 -37.75 -78.74 -8.89
C PRO A 810 -39.28 -78.53 -9.05
N HIS A 811 -39.79 -77.39 -8.56
CA HIS A 811 -40.68 -76.41 -9.24
C HIS A 811 -41.57 -75.62 -8.24
N HIS A 812 -41.25 -74.33 -8.00
CA HIS A 812 -42.24 -73.21 -7.99
C HIS A 812 -41.64 -71.82 -7.61
N PHE A 813 -40.53 -71.77 -6.86
CA PHE A 813 -40.09 -70.56 -6.16
C PHE A 813 -39.48 -69.42 -7.01
N THR A 814 -39.13 -69.67 -8.28
CA THR A 814 -38.22 -68.81 -9.05
C THR A 814 -38.83 -67.47 -9.51
N VAL A 815 -40.14 -67.42 -9.81
CA VAL A 815 -40.74 -66.27 -10.53
C VAL A 815 -40.81 -65.00 -9.67
N HIS A 816 -41.23 -65.11 -8.41
CA HIS A 816 -41.34 -63.94 -7.53
C HIS A 816 -39.98 -63.32 -7.22
N CYS A 817 -38.96 -64.14 -6.93
CA CYS A 817 -37.61 -63.69 -6.60
C CYS A 817 -36.95 -62.95 -7.77
N VAL A 818 -37.07 -63.47 -9.01
CA VAL A 818 -36.57 -62.79 -10.22
C VAL A 818 -37.25 -61.44 -10.44
N SER A 819 -38.57 -61.32 -10.21
CA SER A 819 -39.26 -60.03 -10.33
C SER A 819 -38.80 -59.01 -9.27
N ALA A 820 -38.43 -59.46 -8.07
CA ALA A 820 -37.89 -58.62 -7.02
C ALA A 820 -36.45 -58.18 -7.34
N LEU A 821 -35.59 -59.09 -7.82
CA LEU A 821 -34.24 -58.77 -8.31
C LEU A 821 -34.26 -57.77 -9.47
N LEU A 822 -35.20 -57.93 -10.42
CA LEU A 822 -35.35 -57.00 -11.55
C LEU A 822 -35.81 -55.61 -11.08
N ARG A 823 -36.76 -55.51 -10.15
CA ARG A 823 -37.15 -54.21 -9.56
C ARG A 823 -36.02 -53.59 -8.73
N ALA A 824 -35.27 -54.40 -7.98
CA ALA A 824 -34.12 -53.95 -7.20
C ALA A 824 -33.00 -53.42 -8.11
N THR A 825 -32.62 -54.15 -9.16
CA THR A 825 -31.59 -53.72 -10.13
C THR A 825 -32.02 -52.51 -10.95
N ASP A 826 -33.28 -52.41 -11.37
CA ASP A 826 -33.80 -51.24 -12.10
C ASP A 826 -33.96 -49.99 -11.17
N ALA A 827 -34.30 -50.18 -9.89
CA ALA A 827 -34.22 -49.13 -8.88
C ALA A 827 -32.76 -48.71 -8.62
N HIS A 828 -31.84 -49.66 -8.47
CA HIS A 828 -30.41 -49.43 -8.24
C HIS A 828 -29.75 -48.76 -9.45
N HIS A 829 -30.15 -49.09 -10.68
CA HIS A 829 -29.70 -48.45 -11.91
C HIS A 829 -30.26 -47.03 -12.02
N ARG A 830 -31.54 -46.77 -11.68
CA ARG A 830 -32.09 -45.41 -11.60
C ARG A 830 -31.39 -44.57 -10.52
N LEU A 831 -31.05 -45.14 -9.37
CA LEU A 831 -30.30 -44.46 -8.32
C LEU A 831 -28.87 -44.14 -8.78
N LEU A 832 -28.17 -45.14 -9.32
CA LEU A 832 -26.82 -45.00 -9.88
C LEU A 832 -26.79 -43.95 -10.99
N LYS A 833 -27.80 -43.90 -11.86
CA LYS A 833 -27.92 -42.91 -12.96
C LYS A 833 -28.24 -41.50 -12.45
N LYS A 834 -28.98 -41.36 -11.35
CA LYS A 834 -29.13 -40.07 -10.64
C LYS A 834 -27.81 -39.65 -9.98
N CYS A 835 -27.10 -40.57 -9.33
CA CYS A 835 -25.80 -40.31 -8.69
C CYS A 835 -24.72 -39.96 -9.72
N LEU A 836 -24.61 -40.69 -10.83
CA LEU A 836 -23.69 -40.39 -11.95
C LEU A 836 -23.94 -39.00 -12.52
N LYS A 837 -25.21 -38.61 -12.66
CA LYS A 837 -25.59 -37.27 -13.10
C LYS A 837 -25.21 -36.19 -12.08
N MET A 838 -25.56 -36.39 -10.81
CA MET A 838 -25.18 -35.46 -9.73
C MET A 838 -23.65 -35.35 -9.58
N MET A 839 -22.91 -36.44 -9.77
CA MET A 839 -21.46 -36.43 -9.80
C MET A 839 -20.93 -35.68 -11.01
N THR A 840 -21.46 -35.88 -12.23
CA THR A 840 -21.01 -35.10 -13.41
C THR A 840 -21.34 -33.62 -13.28
N ASP A 841 -22.52 -33.25 -12.76
CA ASP A 841 -22.89 -31.86 -12.50
C ASP A 841 -21.94 -31.19 -11.48
N ILE A 842 -21.47 -31.91 -10.43
CA ILE A 842 -20.52 -31.39 -9.43
C ILE A 842 -19.05 -31.43 -9.91
N ILE A 843 -18.64 -32.47 -10.66
CA ILE A 843 -17.31 -32.56 -11.31
C ILE A 843 -17.11 -31.37 -12.23
N VAL A 844 -18.11 -31.05 -13.07
CA VAL A 844 -18.07 -29.89 -13.95
C VAL A 844 -17.97 -28.59 -13.14
N LEU A 845 -18.72 -28.45 -12.05
CA LEU A 845 -18.64 -27.26 -11.18
C LEU A 845 -17.23 -27.07 -10.58
N CYS A 846 -16.68 -28.09 -9.91
CA CYS A 846 -15.34 -28.04 -9.33
C CYS A 846 -14.23 -27.82 -10.36
N PHE A 847 -14.37 -28.42 -11.56
CA PHE A 847 -13.44 -28.21 -12.67
C PHE A 847 -13.53 -26.77 -13.22
N THR A 848 -14.74 -26.22 -13.41
CA THR A 848 -14.90 -24.82 -13.84
C THR A 848 -14.36 -23.81 -12.82
N LEU A 849 -14.50 -24.09 -11.51
CA LEU A 849 -13.88 -23.29 -10.45
C LEU A 849 -12.35 -23.31 -10.53
N ALA A 850 -11.74 -24.50 -10.66
CA ALA A 850 -10.29 -24.64 -10.78
C ALA A 850 -9.72 -23.96 -12.04
N VAL A 851 -10.37 -24.17 -13.20
CA VAL A 851 -9.99 -23.56 -14.48
C VAL A 851 -10.15 -22.03 -14.42
N SER A 852 -11.23 -21.53 -13.82
CA SER A 852 -11.46 -20.09 -13.61
C SER A 852 -10.39 -19.45 -12.73
N LEU A 853 -10.00 -20.09 -11.63
CA LEU A 853 -8.96 -19.58 -10.73
C LEU A 853 -7.57 -19.65 -11.37
N SER A 854 -7.30 -20.69 -12.16
CA SER A 854 -6.04 -20.81 -12.91
C SER A 854 -5.90 -19.71 -13.98
N PHE A 855 -6.93 -19.47 -14.80
CA PHE A 855 -6.90 -18.39 -15.79
C PHE A 855 -6.83 -17.00 -15.13
N TRP A 856 -7.50 -16.81 -14.00
CA TRP A 856 -7.40 -15.58 -13.23
C TRP A 856 -5.97 -15.32 -12.70
N ILE A 857 -5.26 -16.33 -12.21
CA ILE A 857 -3.87 -16.20 -11.76
C ILE A 857 -2.90 -16.01 -12.94
N ILE A 858 -3.15 -16.65 -14.09
CA ILE A 858 -2.43 -16.34 -15.33
C ILE A 858 -2.66 -14.87 -15.74
N SER A 859 -3.87 -14.35 -15.60
CA SER A 859 -4.19 -12.94 -15.86
C SER A 859 -3.50 -11.99 -14.87
N LEU A 860 -3.32 -12.37 -13.60
CA LEU A 860 -2.52 -11.63 -12.62
C LEU A 860 -1.03 -11.63 -12.98
N ALA A 861 -0.48 -12.77 -13.38
CA ALA A 861 0.92 -12.89 -13.80
C ALA A 861 1.22 -12.09 -15.09
N LEU A 862 0.30 -12.09 -16.06
CA LEU A 862 0.41 -11.29 -17.28
C LEU A 862 0.24 -9.79 -17.02
N SER A 863 -0.66 -9.39 -16.11
CA SER A 863 -0.79 -8.01 -15.62
C SER A 863 0.53 -7.55 -14.98
N SER A 864 1.10 -8.36 -14.08
CA SER A 864 2.42 -8.18 -13.47
C SER A 864 3.54 -7.95 -14.48
N TYR A 865 3.65 -8.82 -15.48
CA TYR A 865 4.72 -8.72 -16.48
C TYR A 865 4.55 -7.55 -17.45
N SER A 866 3.32 -7.14 -17.74
CA SER A 866 3.01 -6.15 -18.79
C SER A 866 2.83 -4.72 -18.25
N GLY A 867 2.55 -4.54 -16.95
CA GLY A 867 2.35 -3.25 -16.28
C GLY A 867 1.08 -2.46 -16.67
N THR A 868 0.52 -2.68 -17.85
CA THR A 868 -0.57 -1.90 -18.44
C THR A 868 -1.98 -2.47 -18.22
N LEU A 869 -2.09 -3.78 -17.94
CA LEU A 869 -3.37 -4.48 -17.84
C LEU A 869 -3.91 -4.45 -16.40
N LYS A 870 -5.10 -3.88 -16.19
CA LYS A 870 -5.81 -3.97 -14.91
C LYS A 870 -6.18 -5.43 -14.59
N PRO A 871 -5.92 -5.94 -13.38
CA PRO A 871 -6.24 -7.31 -13.03
C PRO A 871 -7.76 -7.52 -12.92
N VAL A 872 -8.27 -8.51 -13.66
CA VAL A 872 -9.69 -8.88 -13.66
C VAL A 872 -10.10 -9.44 -12.29
N SER A 873 -11.32 -9.21 -11.82
CA SER A 873 -11.80 -9.84 -10.56
C SER A 873 -12.05 -11.36 -10.74
N PRO A 874 -11.81 -12.19 -9.71
CA PRO A 874 -12.01 -13.64 -9.80
C PRO A 874 -13.48 -14.01 -10.04
N TRP A 875 -14.41 -13.19 -9.55
CA TRP A 875 -15.85 -13.35 -9.78
C TRP A 875 -16.24 -13.15 -11.24
N ARG A 876 -15.64 -12.17 -11.93
CA ARG A 876 -15.91 -11.92 -13.36
C ARG A 876 -15.45 -13.11 -14.21
N TRP A 877 -14.27 -13.66 -13.92
CA TRP A 877 -13.80 -14.91 -14.51
C TRP A 877 -14.79 -16.07 -14.28
N LEU A 878 -15.21 -16.29 -13.04
CA LEU A 878 -16.13 -17.38 -12.70
C LEU A 878 -17.48 -17.26 -13.42
N PHE A 879 -18.08 -16.07 -13.44
CA PHE A 879 -19.35 -15.84 -14.12
C PHE A 879 -19.22 -15.93 -15.65
N SER A 880 -18.11 -15.46 -16.23
CA SER A 880 -17.86 -15.57 -17.68
C SER A 880 -17.83 -17.01 -18.20
N VAL A 881 -17.36 -17.96 -17.37
CA VAL A 881 -17.38 -19.40 -17.71
C VAL A 881 -18.74 -20.02 -17.37
N LEU A 882 -19.24 -19.79 -16.15
CA LEU A 882 -20.39 -20.53 -15.62
C LEU A 882 -21.72 -20.12 -16.26
N VAL A 883 -21.94 -18.83 -16.53
CA VAL A 883 -23.24 -18.34 -17.02
C VAL A 883 -23.52 -18.78 -18.46
N PRO A 884 -22.60 -18.63 -19.45
CA PRO A 884 -22.81 -19.17 -20.80
C PRO A 884 -22.97 -20.69 -20.81
N LEU A 885 -22.21 -21.43 -19.99
CA LEU A 885 -22.28 -22.89 -19.92
C LEU A 885 -23.64 -23.39 -19.42
N VAL A 886 -24.20 -22.77 -18.38
CA VAL A 886 -25.56 -23.09 -17.90
C VAL A 886 -26.62 -22.79 -18.97
N ILE A 887 -26.47 -21.71 -19.73
CA ILE A 887 -27.46 -21.25 -20.71
C ILE A 887 -27.41 -22.08 -22.00
N THR A 888 -26.23 -22.34 -22.57
CA THR A 888 -26.10 -23.20 -23.76
C THR A 888 -26.52 -24.64 -23.46
N SER A 889 -26.18 -25.17 -22.28
CA SER A 889 -26.67 -26.48 -21.81
C SER A 889 -28.21 -26.52 -21.74
N ARG A 890 -28.87 -25.44 -21.31
CA ARG A 890 -30.34 -25.31 -21.32
C ARG A 890 -30.92 -25.16 -22.73
N ALA A 891 -30.24 -24.43 -23.63
CA ALA A 891 -30.67 -24.22 -25.02
C ALA A 891 -30.57 -25.51 -25.86
N TRP A 892 -29.50 -26.30 -25.70
CA TRP A 892 -29.37 -27.65 -26.25
C TRP A 892 -30.53 -28.55 -25.78
N LYS A 893 -30.77 -28.61 -24.46
CA LYS A 893 -31.85 -29.41 -23.87
C LYS A 893 -33.26 -29.01 -24.37
N LYS A 894 -33.43 -27.77 -24.83
CA LYS A 894 -34.65 -27.25 -25.48
C LYS A 894 -34.64 -27.33 -27.02
N LYS A 895 -33.67 -28.03 -27.62
CA LYS A 895 -33.44 -28.13 -29.08
C LYS A 895 -33.48 -26.77 -29.80
N SER A 896 -32.93 -25.72 -29.18
CA SER A 896 -32.90 -24.37 -29.78
C SER A 896 -31.61 -24.10 -30.55
N LEU A 897 -30.54 -24.82 -30.24
CA LEU A 897 -29.23 -24.80 -30.90
C LEU A 897 -28.85 -26.21 -31.34
N ASP A 898 -28.01 -26.32 -32.36
CA ASP A 898 -27.26 -27.54 -32.68
C ASP A 898 -25.89 -27.58 -31.96
N VAL A 899 -25.04 -28.54 -32.31
CA VAL A 899 -23.71 -28.72 -31.71
C VAL A 899 -22.80 -27.50 -31.93
N GLY A 900 -22.77 -26.98 -33.15
CA GLY A 900 -21.98 -25.79 -33.50
C GLY A 900 -22.59 -24.52 -32.93
N GLY A 901 -23.93 -24.40 -32.94
CA GLY A 901 -24.65 -23.30 -32.33
C GLY A 901 -24.34 -23.16 -30.83
N CYS A 902 -24.21 -24.27 -30.11
CA CYS A 902 -23.79 -24.24 -28.71
C CYS A 902 -22.31 -23.86 -28.51
N LEU A 903 -21.40 -24.27 -29.40
CA LEU A 903 -19.99 -23.82 -29.35
C LEU A 903 -19.86 -22.31 -29.64
N GLY A 904 -20.53 -21.80 -30.67
CA GLY A 904 -20.57 -20.37 -30.97
C GLY A 904 -21.19 -19.56 -29.83
N ALA A 905 -22.30 -20.04 -29.26
CA ALA A 905 -22.97 -19.35 -28.15
C ALA A 905 -22.18 -19.39 -26.83
N LEU A 906 -21.31 -20.40 -26.63
CA LEU A 906 -20.35 -20.41 -25.52
C LEU A 906 -19.31 -19.30 -25.70
N LEU A 907 -18.72 -19.15 -26.89
CA LEU A 907 -17.70 -18.13 -27.16
C LEU A 907 -18.26 -16.70 -27.06
N VAL A 908 -19.36 -16.41 -27.76
CA VAL A 908 -20.05 -15.10 -27.71
C VAL A 908 -20.44 -14.77 -26.27
N GLY A 909 -21.03 -15.72 -25.56
CA GLY A 909 -21.42 -15.53 -24.15
C GLY A 909 -20.23 -15.26 -23.22
N PHE A 910 -19.12 -15.99 -23.39
CA PHE A 910 -17.91 -15.82 -22.58
C PHE A 910 -17.31 -14.42 -22.77
N VAL A 911 -17.07 -14.02 -24.03
CA VAL A 911 -16.43 -12.74 -24.35
C VAL A 911 -17.26 -11.55 -23.87
N LEU A 912 -18.58 -11.52 -24.15
CA LEU A 912 -19.43 -10.42 -23.71
C LEU A 912 -19.53 -10.35 -22.18
N THR A 913 -19.57 -11.50 -21.47
CA THR A 913 -19.59 -11.52 -20.00
C THR A 913 -18.26 -11.05 -19.40
N LEU A 914 -17.14 -11.42 -20.01
CA LEU A 914 -15.81 -11.01 -19.55
C LEU A 914 -15.60 -9.51 -19.79
N ALA A 915 -16.09 -8.96 -20.91
CA ALA A 915 -15.96 -7.54 -21.24
C ALA A 915 -16.79 -6.63 -20.30
N ASN A 916 -18.12 -6.72 -20.34
CA ASN A 916 -19.02 -5.86 -19.56
C ASN A 916 -20.36 -6.58 -19.31
N THR A 917 -20.78 -6.67 -18.05
CA THR A 917 -22.06 -7.30 -17.65
C THR A 917 -23.28 -6.68 -18.36
N SER A 918 -23.20 -5.41 -18.76
CA SER A 918 -24.23 -4.72 -19.55
C SER A 918 -24.35 -5.28 -20.98
N PHE A 919 -23.24 -5.76 -21.57
CA PHE A 919 -23.25 -6.45 -22.87
C PHE A 919 -23.96 -7.80 -22.76
N LEU A 920 -23.75 -8.52 -21.66
CA LEU A 920 -24.47 -9.77 -21.36
C LEU A 920 -25.98 -9.51 -21.13
N ALA A 921 -26.34 -8.44 -20.41
CA ALA A 921 -27.74 -8.05 -20.19
C ALA A 921 -28.46 -7.74 -21.52
N ALA A 922 -27.80 -6.99 -22.42
CA ALA A 922 -28.30 -6.74 -23.77
C ALA A 922 -28.46 -8.04 -24.60
N LEU A 923 -27.47 -8.94 -24.56
CA LEU A 923 -27.52 -10.23 -25.25
C LEU A 923 -28.68 -11.11 -24.74
N PHE A 924 -28.96 -11.08 -23.43
CA PHE A 924 -30.10 -11.78 -22.84
C PHE A 924 -31.45 -11.17 -23.25
N ALA A 925 -31.56 -9.84 -23.31
CA ALA A 925 -32.76 -9.17 -23.80
C ALA A 925 -33.09 -9.60 -25.23
N PHE A 926 -32.09 -9.57 -26.14
CA PHE A 926 -32.21 -10.10 -27.50
C PHE A 926 -32.64 -11.58 -27.49
N PHE A 927 -31.84 -12.47 -26.86
CA PHE A 927 -32.04 -13.91 -26.97
C PHE A 927 -33.38 -14.37 -26.37
N ILE A 928 -33.77 -13.84 -25.20
CA ILE A 928 -34.96 -14.30 -24.48
C ILE A 928 -36.25 -13.76 -25.12
N THR A 929 -36.26 -12.52 -25.62
CA THR A 929 -37.46 -11.95 -26.27
C THR A 929 -37.68 -12.59 -27.65
N SER A 930 -36.64 -12.58 -28.49
CA SER A 930 -36.66 -13.16 -29.83
C SER A 930 -37.05 -14.64 -29.83
N SER A 931 -36.43 -15.46 -28.96
CA SER A 931 -36.75 -16.89 -28.86
C SER A 931 -38.18 -17.19 -28.37
N LYS A 932 -38.86 -16.23 -27.73
CA LYS A 932 -40.29 -16.32 -27.41
C LYS A 932 -41.16 -15.93 -28.61
N LEU A 933 -40.81 -14.85 -29.32
CA LEU A 933 -41.58 -14.32 -30.45
C LEU A 933 -41.58 -15.26 -31.67
N THR A 934 -40.45 -15.91 -31.99
CA THR A 934 -40.39 -16.98 -33.01
C THR A 934 -41.34 -18.15 -32.73
N ARG A 935 -41.63 -18.42 -31.45
CA ARG A 935 -42.57 -19.49 -31.05
C ARG A 935 -43.99 -18.97 -30.82
N TRP A 936 -44.23 -17.67 -30.97
CA TRP A 936 -45.54 -17.05 -30.74
C TRP A 936 -46.42 -17.14 -31.99
N LYS A 937 -47.63 -17.72 -31.82
CA LYS A 937 -48.66 -17.85 -32.86
C LYS A 937 -48.18 -18.54 -34.17
N GLY A 938 -47.27 -19.52 -34.08
CA GLY A 938 -46.74 -20.26 -35.24
C GLY A 938 -47.81 -20.83 -36.19
N ALA A 939 -48.94 -21.31 -35.66
CA ALA A 939 -50.08 -21.79 -36.45
C ALA A 939 -50.80 -20.71 -37.30
N ILE A 940 -50.60 -19.42 -37.03
CA ILE A 940 -51.05 -18.30 -37.88
C ILE A 940 -49.95 -17.96 -38.89
N LYS A 941 -48.68 -17.93 -38.47
CA LYS A 941 -47.53 -17.68 -39.37
C LYS A 941 -47.51 -18.69 -40.53
N LYS A 942 -47.73 -19.98 -40.25
CA LYS A 942 -47.87 -21.06 -41.23
C LYS A 942 -49.12 -21.00 -42.15
N ARG A 943 -50.00 -20.00 -41.98
CA ARG A 943 -51.09 -19.68 -42.92
C ARG A 943 -50.81 -18.45 -43.78
N ILE A 944 -49.81 -17.65 -43.41
CA ILE A 944 -49.37 -16.44 -44.10
C ILE A 944 -48.20 -16.79 -45.03
N ASP A 945 -47.28 -17.62 -44.54
CA ASP A 945 -46.16 -18.20 -45.27
C ASP A 945 -46.29 -19.74 -45.26
N SER A 946 -46.22 -20.35 -46.44
CA SER A 946 -46.26 -21.81 -46.64
C SER A 946 -44.93 -22.51 -46.41
N GLU A 947 -43.80 -21.81 -46.50
CA GLU A 947 -42.46 -22.38 -46.26
C GLU A 947 -42.04 -22.37 -44.78
N TYR A 948 -42.80 -21.67 -43.93
CA TYR A 948 -42.57 -21.52 -42.49
C TYR A 948 -42.25 -22.84 -41.77
N LYS A 949 -40.98 -23.02 -41.40
CA LYS A 949 -40.46 -24.14 -40.61
C LYS A 949 -40.46 -23.79 -39.12
N GLU A 950 -41.42 -24.36 -38.40
CA GLU A 950 -41.62 -24.10 -36.97
C GLU A 950 -40.45 -24.61 -36.11
N GLY A 951 -39.58 -23.70 -35.67
CA GLY A 951 -38.62 -23.95 -34.58
C GLY A 951 -37.39 -24.79 -34.92
N GLY A 952 -36.74 -24.54 -36.06
CA GLY A 952 -35.45 -25.15 -36.40
C GLY A 952 -34.34 -24.88 -35.36
N GLN A 953 -33.37 -25.81 -35.26
CA GLN A 953 -32.15 -25.60 -34.45
C GLN A 953 -31.26 -24.55 -35.13
N ARG A 954 -30.81 -23.55 -34.36
CA ARG A 954 -29.86 -22.55 -34.86
C ARG A 954 -28.43 -23.12 -34.86
N ASN A 955 -27.72 -22.92 -35.96
CA ASN A 955 -26.34 -23.37 -36.16
C ASN A 955 -25.31 -22.29 -35.74
N TRP A 956 -24.02 -22.60 -35.81
CA TRP A 956 -22.96 -21.65 -35.45
C TRP A 956 -23.00 -20.38 -36.30
N ILE A 957 -23.26 -20.48 -37.60
CA ILE A 957 -23.34 -19.34 -38.53
C ILE A 957 -24.42 -18.36 -38.06
N GLN A 958 -25.64 -18.84 -37.78
CA GLN A 958 -26.74 -18.00 -37.31
C GLN A 958 -26.48 -17.34 -35.94
N VAL A 959 -25.63 -17.95 -35.10
CA VAL A 959 -25.17 -17.32 -33.85
C VAL A 959 -24.15 -16.21 -34.15
N PHE A 960 -23.17 -16.45 -35.03
CA PHE A 960 -22.18 -15.43 -35.41
C PHE A 960 -22.77 -14.27 -36.22
N CYS A 961 -23.77 -14.49 -37.08
CA CYS A 961 -24.42 -13.38 -37.80
C CYS A 961 -25.10 -12.35 -36.88
N ASN A 962 -25.51 -12.76 -35.66
CA ASN A 962 -26.15 -11.87 -34.68
C ASN A 962 -25.25 -11.51 -33.48
N GLY A 963 -24.23 -12.33 -33.19
CA GLY A 963 -23.34 -12.16 -32.03
C GLY A 963 -21.88 -11.84 -32.38
N GLY A 964 -21.48 -11.93 -33.65
CA GLY A 964 -20.10 -11.74 -34.12
C GLY A 964 -19.61 -10.31 -33.95
N VAL A 965 -20.28 -9.34 -34.56
CA VAL A 965 -19.95 -7.91 -34.42
C VAL A 965 -19.99 -7.44 -32.94
N PRO A 966 -21.00 -7.82 -32.12
CA PRO A 966 -20.93 -7.59 -30.67
C PRO A 966 -19.72 -8.22 -29.97
N THR A 967 -19.25 -9.39 -30.42
CA THR A 967 -18.08 -10.08 -29.85
C THR A 967 -16.78 -9.37 -30.24
N GLU A 968 -16.64 -8.92 -31.48
CA GLU A 968 -15.50 -8.14 -31.97
C GLU A 968 -15.39 -6.80 -31.23
N LEU A 969 -16.50 -6.06 -31.11
CA LEU A 969 -16.56 -4.81 -30.34
C LEU A 969 -16.26 -5.02 -28.85
N ALA A 970 -16.68 -6.14 -28.26
CA ALA A 970 -16.34 -6.50 -26.88
C ALA A 970 -14.85 -6.83 -26.69
N LEU A 971 -14.19 -7.43 -27.68
CA LEU A 971 -12.73 -7.63 -27.66
C LEU A 971 -11.99 -6.30 -27.76
N LEU A 972 -12.38 -5.42 -28.69
CA LEU A 972 -11.78 -4.09 -28.84
C LEU A 972 -11.93 -3.24 -27.57
N TYR A 973 -13.11 -3.28 -26.93
CA TYR A 973 -13.36 -2.61 -25.64
C TYR A 973 -12.41 -3.13 -24.53
N MET A 974 -12.18 -4.45 -24.45
CA MET A 974 -11.24 -5.03 -23.49
C MET A 974 -9.76 -4.70 -23.81
N ILE A 975 -9.41 -4.43 -25.06
CA ILE A 975 -8.07 -3.98 -25.44
C ILE A 975 -7.86 -2.51 -25.06
N GLU A 976 -8.88 -1.67 -25.25
CA GLU A 976 -8.83 -0.22 -25.01
C GLU A 976 -8.79 0.16 -23.52
N VAL A 977 -9.66 -0.42 -22.68
CA VAL A 977 -9.80 -0.02 -21.25
C VAL A 977 -9.76 -1.21 -20.27
N GLY A 978 -9.68 -2.43 -20.79
CA GLY A 978 -9.76 -3.65 -19.99
C GLY A 978 -11.22 -4.07 -19.66
N PRO A 979 -11.39 -5.26 -19.07
CA PRO A 979 -12.70 -5.78 -18.69
C PRO A 979 -13.25 -5.08 -17.44
N GLY A 980 -14.27 -4.23 -17.62
CA GLY A 980 -14.91 -3.49 -16.53
C GLY A 980 -16.24 -2.83 -16.93
N GLU A 981 -17.06 -2.49 -15.93
CA GLU A 981 -18.26 -1.68 -16.08
C GLU A 981 -17.89 -0.19 -16.04
N ILE A 982 -18.27 0.54 -17.09
CA ILE A 982 -17.96 1.96 -17.25
C ILE A 982 -19.24 2.68 -17.71
N PRO A 983 -19.53 3.90 -17.21
CA PRO A 983 -20.59 4.73 -17.77
C PRO A 983 -20.23 5.15 -19.19
N ILE A 984 -21.25 5.33 -20.04
CA ILE A 984 -21.08 5.93 -21.37
C ILE A 984 -20.93 7.43 -21.15
N ASP A 985 -19.69 7.89 -21.21
CA ASP A 985 -19.30 9.28 -21.00
C ASP A 985 -18.21 9.68 -22.02
N PHE A 986 -18.62 10.46 -23.02
CA PHE A 986 -17.74 10.91 -24.10
C PHE A 986 -16.69 11.94 -23.65
N SER A 987 -16.84 12.56 -22.48
CA SER A 987 -15.86 13.52 -21.95
C SER A 987 -14.67 12.83 -21.29
N MET A 988 -14.90 11.67 -20.68
CA MET A 988 -13.88 10.88 -19.99
C MET A 988 -13.31 9.74 -20.86
N GLN A 989 -14.16 9.04 -21.62
CA GLN A 989 -13.77 7.84 -22.38
C GLN A 989 -14.53 7.76 -23.72
N TYR A 990 -14.10 8.60 -24.67
CA TYR A 990 -14.72 8.74 -25.98
C TYR A 990 -14.82 7.42 -26.78
N THR A 991 -13.70 6.70 -26.92
CA THR A 991 -13.58 5.47 -27.72
C THR A 991 -14.41 4.32 -27.14
N ALA A 992 -14.26 4.02 -25.84
CA ALA A 992 -15.00 2.98 -25.15
C ALA A 992 -16.52 3.24 -25.12
N SER A 993 -16.93 4.51 -25.02
CA SER A 993 -18.33 4.93 -25.13
C SER A 993 -18.91 4.61 -26.52
N TRP A 994 -18.18 4.89 -27.59
CA TRP A 994 -18.57 4.53 -28.96
C TRP A 994 -18.60 3.02 -29.20
N MET A 995 -17.62 2.25 -28.70
CA MET A 995 -17.63 0.78 -28.78
C MET A 995 -18.86 0.19 -28.08
N SER A 996 -19.18 0.69 -26.88
CA SER A 996 -20.33 0.26 -26.08
C SER A 996 -21.67 0.55 -26.78
N LEU A 997 -21.84 1.76 -27.34
CA LEU A 997 -23.03 2.13 -28.11
C LEU A 997 -23.12 1.39 -29.46
N SER A 998 -21.99 1.07 -30.10
CA SER A 998 -21.98 0.27 -31.33
C SER A 998 -22.41 -1.18 -31.07
N LEU A 999 -21.94 -1.77 -29.96
CA LEU A 999 -22.32 -3.12 -29.52
C LEU A 999 -23.80 -3.18 -29.15
N LEU A 1000 -24.28 -2.22 -28.35
CA LEU A 1000 -25.69 -2.09 -28.01
C LEU A 1000 -26.54 -1.88 -29.27
N GLY A 1001 -26.09 -1.03 -30.18
CA GLY A 1001 -26.76 -0.75 -31.46
C GLY A 1001 -26.91 -2.00 -32.31
N SER A 1002 -25.86 -2.80 -32.45
CA SER A 1002 -25.90 -4.07 -33.19
C SER A 1002 -26.92 -5.06 -32.61
N LEU A 1003 -26.91 -5.27 -31.28
CA LEU A 1003 -27.90 -6.14 -30.61
C LEU A 1003 -29.33 -5.58 -30.67
N ALA A 1004 -29.48 -4.24 -30.62
CA ALA A 1004 -30.76 -3.57 -30.79
C ALA A 1004 -31.31 -3.71 -32.21
N CYS A 1005 -30.47 -3.65 -33.25
CA CYS A 1005 -30.84 -3.89 -34.65
C CYS A 1005 -31.39 -5.32 -34.83
N SER A 1006 -30.62 -6.36 -34.46
CA SER A 1006 -31.07 -7.75 -34.57
C SER A 1006 -32.34 -8.04 -33.75
N THR A 1007 -32.52 -7.38 -32.61
CA THR A 1007 -33.76 -7.48 -31.81
C THR A 1007 -34.91 -6.76 -32.50
N GLY A 1008 -34.69 -5.53 -32.99
CA GLY A 1008 -35.69 -4.72 -33.66
C GLY A 1008 -36.20 -5.37 -34.96
N ASP A 1009 -35.32 -5.96 -35.76
CA ASP A 1009 -35.72 -6.75 -36.92
C ASP A 1009 -36.54 -7.98 -36.51
N THR A 1010 -36.03 -8.80 -35.58
CA THR A 1010 -36.76 -10.00 -35.14
C THR A 1010 -38.14 -9.65 -34.57
N TRP A 1011 -38.29 -8.51 -33.88
CA TRP A 1011 -39.60 -8.04 -33.44
C TRP A 1011 -40.48 -7.56 -34.60
N ALA A 1012 -39.93 -6.85 -35.60
CA ALA A 1012 -40.69 -6.41 -36.77
C ALA A 1012 -41.27 -7.59 -37.57
N SER A 1013 -40.42 -8.56 -37.90
CA SER A 1013 -40.75 -9.74 -38.70
C SER A 1013 -41.66 -10.74 -37.97
N GLU A 1014 -41.46 -10.96 -36.66
CA GLU A 1014 -42.23 -11.95 -35.89
C GLU A 1014 -43.59 -11.42 -35.38
N VAL A 1015 -43.77 -10.09 -35.32
CA VAL A 1015 -44.98 -9.43 -34.77
C VAL A 1015 -45.82 -8.76 -35.85
N GLY A 1016 -45.19 -8.06 -36.81
CA GLY A 1016 -45.85 -7.28 -37.86
C GLY A 1016 -46.89 -8.08 -38.66
N PRO A 1017 -46.53 -9.20 -39.30
CA PRO A 1017 -47.46 -10.03 -40.08
C PRO A 1017 -48.62 -10.64 -39.27
N VAL A 1018 -48.48 -10.74 -37.94
CA VAL A 1018 -49.45 -11.41 -37.06
C VAL A 1018 -50.45 -10.44 -36.43
N LEU A 1019 -50.14 -9.14 -36.41
CA LEU A 1019 -50.98 -8.09 -35.81
C LEU A 1019 -51.37 -6.96 -36.78
N SER A 1020 -50.69 -6.79 -37.92
CA SER A 1020 -51.10 -5.83 -38.95
C SER A 1020 -52.42 -6.25 -39.59
N LYS A 1021 -53.39 -5.32 -39.65
CA LYS A 1021 -54.63 -5.48 -40.42
C LYS A 1021 -54.52 -4.90 -41.84
N SER A 1022 -53.50 -4.06 -42.09
CA SER A 1022 -53.17 -3.50 -43.40
C SER A 1022 -52.09 -4.34 -44.09
N ARG A 1023 -52.10 -4.32 -45.43
CA ARG A 1023 -51.07 -4.96 -46.25
C ARG A 1023 -49.71 -4.28 -46.04
N PRO A 1024 -48.59 -5.01 -46.13
CA PRO A 1024 -47.26 -4.40 -46.15
C PRO A 1024 -47.08 -3.46 -47.33
N ARG A 1025 -46.15 -2.51 -47.19
CA ARG A 1025 -45.76 -1.58 -48.25
C ARG A 1025 -44.27 -1.69 -48.52
N LEU A 1026 -43.89 -1.73 -49.79
CA LEU A 1026 -42.47 -1.81 -50.17
C LEU A 1026 -41.77 -0.51 -49.77
N ILE A 1027 -40.70 -0.61 -48.98
CA ILE A 1027 -40.01 0.57 -48.40
C ILE A 1027 -39.51 1.58 -49.44
N THR A 1028 -39.19 1.13 -50.65
CA THR A 1028 -38.64 1.98 -51.74
C THR A 1028 -39.70 2.72 -52.57
N THR A 1029 -40.92 2.19 -52.71
CA THR A 1029 -41.97 2.76 -53.57
C THR A 1029 -43.28 3.09 -52.85
N TRP A 1030 -43.42 2.66 -51.60
CA TRP A 1030 -44.61 2.78 -50.75
C TRP A 1030 -45.90 2.10 -51.28
N ASN A 1031 -45.80 1.35 -52.38
CA ASN A 1031 -46.88 0.55 -52.93
C ASN A 1031 -47.18 -0.68 -52.05
N GLU A 1032 -48.43 -1.12 -52.03
CA GLU A 1032 -48.84 -2.30 -51.26
C GLU A 1032 -48.37 -3.60 -51.94
N VAL A 1033 -47.76 -4.49 -51.15
CA VAL A 1033 -47.17 -5.76 -51.59
C VAL A 1033 -47.75 -6.94 -50.79
N PRO A 1034 -47.61 -8.19 -51.28
CA PRO A 1034 -47.94 -9.39 -50.51
C PRO A 1034 -47.17 -9.48 -49.18
N ALA A 1035 -47.76 -10.17 -48.20
CA ALA A 1035 -47.01 -10.60 -47.01
C ALA A 1035 -45.94 -11.62 -47.41
N GLY A 1036 -44.72 -11.44 -46.92
CA GLY A 1036 -43.54 -12.23 -47.30
C GLY A 1036 -42.65 -11.62 -48.39
N THR A 1037 -43.01 -10.47 -48.97
CA THR A 1037 -42.16 -9.75 -49.93
C THR A 1037 -40.98 -9.09 -49.22
N ASN A 1038 -39.76 -9.23 -49.75
CA ASN A 1038 -38.56 -8.62 -49.17
C ASN A 1038 -38.69 -7.08 -49.13
N GLY A 1039 -38.39 -6.47 -47.98
CA GLY A 1039 -38.57 -5.03 -47.77
C GLY A 1039 -40.02 -4.52 -47.69
N GLY A 1040 -40.99 -5.41 -47.55
CA GLY A 1040 -42.38 -5.06 -47.25
C GLY A 1040 -42.59 -4.71 -45.77
N VAL A 1041 -42.68 -3.43 -45.42
CA VAL A 1041 -42.83 -2.94 -44.04
C VAL A 1041 -44.30 -2.74 -43.65
N THR A 1042 -44.60 -2.80 -42.34
CA THR A 1042 -45.90 -2.44 -41.76
C THR A 1042 -45.71 -1.51 -40.57
N MET A 1043 -46.65 -0.59 -40.32
CA MET A 1043 -46.57 0.31 -39.15
C MET A 1043 -46.53 -0.44 -37.81
N VAL A 1044 -47.22 -1.58 -37.73
CA VAL A 1044 -47.17 -2.47 -36.55
C VAL A 1044 -45.78 -3.10 -36.40
N GLY A 1045 -45.14 -3.51 -37.49
CA GLY A 1045 -43.77 -4.02 -37.49
C GLY A 1045 -42.75 -2.96 -37.07
N LEU A 1046 -42.86 -1.72 -37.58
CA LEU A 1046 -41.96 -0.62 -37.21
C LEU A 1046 -42.09 -0.22 -35.73
N VAL A 1047 -43.32 -0.17 -35.19
CA VAL A 1047 -43.53 0.06 -33.75
C VAL A 1047 -43.01 -1.12 -32.92
N ALA A 1048 -43.22 -2.37 -33.35
CA ALA A 1048 -42.63 -3.54 -32.69
C ALA A 1048 -41.09 -3.48 -32.71
N SER A 1049 -40.49 -2.98 -33.78
CA SER A 1049 -39.04 -2.82 -33.93
C SER A 1049 -38.45 -1.83 -32.93
N LEU A 1050 -39.06 -0.64 -32.83
CA LEU A 1050 -38.69 0.40 -31.87
C LEU A 1050 -38.79 -0.11 -30.43
N LEU A 1051 -39.88 -0.83 -30.10
CA LEU A 1051 -40.05 -1.47 -28.79
C LEU A 1051 -39.02 -2.57 -28.54
N GLY A 1052 -38.69 -3.38 -29.54
CA GLY A 1052 -37.65 -4.40 -29.46
C GLY A 1052 -36.30 -3.79 -29.07
N GLY A 1053 -35.84 -2.80 -29.83
CA GLY A 1053 -34.61 -2.04 -29.53
C GLY A 1053 -34.63 -1.37 -28.15
N ALA A 1054 -35.78 -0.79 -27.76
CA ALA A 1054 -35.96 -0.19 -26.43
C ALA A 1054 -35.78 -1.20 -25.29
N THR A 1055 -36.23 -2.47 -25.45
CA THR A 1055 -36.01 -3.49 -24.41
C THR A 1055 -34.54 -3.86 -24.22
N VAL A 1056 -33.73 -3.82 -25.27
CA VAL A 1056 -32.28 -4.05 -25.17
C VAL A 1056 -31.59 -2.87 -24.46
N GLY A 1057 -31.91 -1.64 -24.85
CA GLY A 1057 -31.41 -0.42 -24.18
C GLY A 1057 -31.81 -0.34 -22.71
N THR A 1058 -33.03 -0.78 -22.37
CA THR A 1058 -33.53 -0.84 -20.98
C THR A 1058 -32.75 -1.87 -20.15
N ALA A 1059 -32.48 -3.06 -20.70
CA ALA A 1059 -31.69 -4.09 -20.02
C ALA A 1059 -30.24 -3.64 -19.76
N TYR A 1060 -29.64 -2.92 -20.73
CA TYR A 1060 -28.32 -2.32 -20.58
C TYR A 1060 -28.30 -1.26 -19.45
N PHE A 1061 -29.24 -0.31 -19.48
CA PHE A 1061 -29.36 0.77 -18.49
C PHE A 1061 -29.59 0.25 -17.06
N ILE A 1062 -30.45 -0.77 -16.90
CA ILE A 1062 -30.65 -1.44 -15.60
C ILE A 1062 -29.37 -2.14 -15.13
N SER A 1063 -28.56 -2.71 -16.04
CA SER A 1063 -27.29 -3.34 -15.68
C SER A 1063 -26.28 -2.32 -15.12
N GLN A 1064 -26.17 -1.13 -15.75
CA GLN A 1064 -25.32 -0.06 -15.23
C GLN A 1064 -25.78 0.42 -13.84
N LEU A 1065 -27.09 0.65 -13.65
CA LEU A 1065 -27.68 1.05 -12.37
C LEU A 1065 -27.40 0.06 -11.20
N LEU A 1066 -27.16 -1.22 -11.51
CA LEU A 1066 -26.89 -2.26 -10.52
C LEU A 1066 -25.40 -2.53 -10.28
N MET A 1067 -24.52 -2.11 -11.19
CA MET A 1067 -23.10 -2.51 -11.19
C MET A 1067 -22.10 -1.34 -11.08
N ILE A 1068 -22.52 -0.10 -11.26
CA ILE A 1068 -21.64 1.08 -11.22
C ILE A 1068 -22.00 1.94 -9.99
N SER A 1069 -21.13 1.94 -8.99
CA SER A 1069 -21.30 2.71 -7.74
C SER A 1069 -21.43 4.23 -7.98
N ASP A 1070 -20.56 4.77 -8.82
CA ASP A 1070 -20.36 6.20 -9.00
C ASP A 1070 -21.16 6.80 -10.17
N LEU A 1071 -22.26 6.15 -10.56
CA LEU A 1071 -23.08 6.55 -11.71
C LEU A 1071 -23.66 7.97 -11.58
N HIS A 1072 -23.72 8.50 -10.36
CA HIS A 1072 -24.16 9.86 -10.03
C HIS A 1072 -23.13 10.95 -10.38
N LEU A 1073 -21.87 10.58 -10.67
CA LEU A 1073 -20.80 11.49 -11.10
C LEU A 1073 -20.63 11.56 -12.63
N ALA A 1074 -21.33 10.71 -13.38
CA ALA A 1074 -21.24 10.60 -14.84
C ALA A 1074 -22.43 11.27 -15.55
N ALA A 1075 -22.31 11.45 -16.87
CA ALA A 1075 -23.43 11.92 -17.69
C ALA A 1075 -24.71 11.07 -17.51
N PRO A 1076 -25.93 11.64 -17.56
CA PRO A 1076 -27.17 10.89 -17.36
C PRO A 1076 -27.32 9.73 -18.36
N GLN A 1077 -27.39 8.49 -17.87
CA GLN A 1077 -27.37 7.29 -18.71
C GLN A 1077 -28.72 6.88 -19.32
N TRP A 1078 -29.83 7.53 -18.96
CA TRP A 1078 -31.16 7.20 -19.52
C TRP A 1078 -31.28 7.30 -21.06
N PRO A 1079 -30.53 8.15 -21.81
CA PRO A 1079 -30.62 8.22 -23.27
C PRO A 1079 -30.21 6.92 -23.98
N ILE A 1080 -29.52 6.00 -23.30
CA ILE A 1080 -29.20 4.64 -23.78
C ILE A 1080 -30.48 3.91 -24.23
N VAL A 1081 -31.60 4.11 -23.53
CA VAL A 1081 -32.89 3.50 -23.86
C VAL A 1081 -33.45 4.07 -25.17
N VAL A 1082 -33.33 5.38 -25.37
CA VAL A 1082 -33.76 6.08 -26.59
C VAL A 1082 -32.87 5.69 -27.78
N TYR A 1083 -31.56 5.62 -27.58
CA TYR A 1083 -30.61 5.17 -28.58
C TYR A 1083 -30.89 3.71 -29.00
N GLY A 1084 -31.15 2.81 -28.05
CA GLY A 1084 -31.55 1.43 -28.36
C GLY A 1084 -32.85 1.35 -29.17
N ALA A 1085 -33.85 2.17 -28.83
CA ALA A 1085 -35.11 2.27 -29.56
C ALA A 1085 -34.91 2.76 -31.01
N ALA A 1086 -34.09 3.80 -31.19
CA ALA A 1086 -33.74 4.34 -32.50
C ALA A 1086 -32.93 3.36 -33.34
N ALA A 1087 -31.94 2.68 -32.74
CA ALA A 1087 -31.11 1.68 -33.41
C ALA A 1087 -31.95 0.47 -33.89
N GLY A 1088 -32.89 -0.02 -33.08
CA GLY A 1088 -33.80 -1.09 -33.50
C GLY A 1088 -34.63 -0.72 -34.73
N LEU A 1089 -35.25 0.48 -34.72
CA LEU A 1089 -36.03 1.00 -35.84
C LEU A 1089 -35.17 1.23 -37.10
N LEU A 1090 -33.99 1.85 -36.96
CA LEU A 1090 -33.07 2.09 -38.07
C LEU A 1090 -32.54 0.77 -38.65
N GLY A 1091 -32.26 -0.22 -37.81
CA GLY A 1091 -31.82 -1.55 -38.21
C GLY A 1091 -32.84 -2.26 -39.09
N SER A 1092 -34.12 -2.33 -38.68
CA SER A 1092 -35.16 -2.98 -39.49
C SER A 1092 -35.51 -2.20 -40.76
N LEU A 1093 -35.42 -0.87 -40.76
CA LEU A 1093 -35.56 -0.04 -41.96
C LEU A 1093 -34.39 -0.28 -42.95
N LEU A 1094 -33.16 -0.38 -42.46
CA LEU A 1094 -31.99 -0.69 -43.27
C LEU A 1094 -32.04 -2.12 -43.83
N ASP A 1095 -32.38 -3.12 -43.03
CA ASP A 1095 -32.54 -4.50 -43.51
C ASP A 1095 -33.67 -4.60 -44.55
N SER A 1096 -34.81 -3.95 -44.30
CA SER A 1096 -35.91 -3.85 -45.28
C SER A 1096 -35.46 -3.18 -46.58
N LEU A 1097 -34.62 -2.14 -46.52
CA LEU A 1097 -34.10 -1.46 -47.70
C LEU A 1097 -33.09 -2.32 -48.46
N LEU A 1098 -32.20 -3.02 -47.76
CA LEU A 1098 -31.24 -3.97 -48.34
C LEU A 1098 -31.96 -5.17 -48.97
N GLY A 1099 -33.04 -5.65 -48.35
CA GLY A 1099 -33.96 -6.63 -48.92
C GLY A 1099 -34.58 -6.15 -50.23
N ALA A 1100 -35.20 -4.96 -50.22
CA ALA A 1100 -35.85 -4.38 -51.40
C ALA A 1100 -34.89 -4.01 -52.55
N VAL A 1101 -33.59 -3.89 -52.31
CA VAL A 1101 -32.58 -3.45 -53.30
C VAL A 1101 -31.64 -4.56 -53.75
N MET A 1102 -31.27 -5.50 -52.88
CA MET A 1102 -30.32 -6.58 -53.19
C MET A 1102 -30.93 -7.99 -53.17
N GLN A 1103 -32.02 -8.22 -52.44
CA GLN A 1103 -32.68 -9.53 -52.39
C GLN A 1103 -33.92 -9.53 -53.30
N TYR A 1104 -33.69 -9.55 -54.62
CA TYR A 1104 -34.73 -9.74 -55.63
C TYR A 1104 -35.72 -10.85 -55.23
N SER A 1105 -37.01 -10.50 -55.16
CA SER A 1105 -38.15 -11.36 -54.77
C SER A 1105 -39.34 -11.10 -55.66
#